data_AF-K8FEB5-F1
#
_entry.id   AF-K8FEB5-F1
#
_cell.length_a   1.000
_cell.length_b   1.000
_cell.length_c   1.000
_cell.angle_alpha   90.00
_cell.angle_beta   90.00
_cell.angle_gamma   90.00
#
_symmetry.space_group_name_H-M   'P 1'
#
loop_
_entity.id
_entity.type
_entity.pdbx_description
1 polymer ?
#
loop_
_entity_poly.entity_id
_entity_poly.type
_entity_poly.pdbx_seq_one_letter_code
_entity_poly.pdbx_strand_id
1 'polypeptide(L)'
;MANASTAEGAALWCFNVDARKQDQLTGTTSSNAFKHVRLLLKNAIIFPEQRAGDEEALERMQKAEACAITSSSEFILRFGSENEKHKHYRDVSFADIKKVFGKMIREGKLTLQLGGGQGGGGKTTSAGELLLCKGDTRECTRLLKLITTMKSAPAAEKATFLSSIGKCSCCQSKRALKEKKEEEREVKAKERERAKEEEKKQKMMKQEEKKEEKVQEKKTELVQKLETLESYREEIRMKTEKYAEEREQMKASKKAVKALQEQIEDERRMYAKEKKDLATEKEAMETERMAMNVERSRLNAKIEENKELKMRVEREREVVEEKQREVEKLRAEKEELIGNLEREVEELKQSRKDVSRSTPGGSGGGSAKKKHKSRVAGDEEETPPVADFEENKKFPKPERTSTDSFYSGNNNDENNEKTFKRKAPASAATPNKKPSPEKKSSQRKVVLEDDDSSSEDATPEKFESKNENVETEEDREAARVVAENEARVKKMREAELERQRMEKEREEAAKAKRVRARAPKGDAERHFLKKSKEEIQDEKLQDKEHQRRRQQLAAESKQKSIMYTKATAKRWEYEEHRKALESMKDANENSMRYGSIPWPPESNIFLFNVMDDANERKMKVNVALKFWHPDKFRQMFGDKVAEADKEKIWERVQSLSTKCIQYKTAANARGYY
;
A
#
# COMPACT_ATOMS: atom_id res chain seq x y z
N MET A 1 4.36 69.82 20.42
CA MET A 1 4.65 71.22 20.08
C MET A 1 3.31 71.87 19.80
N ALA A 2 2.77 72.63 20.76
CA ALA A 2 1.44 73.22 20.65
C ALA A 2 1.51 74.55 19.90
N ASN A 3 0.54 74.82 19.02
CA ASN A 3 0.52 76.04 18.22
C ASN A 3 0.14 77.25 19.10
N ALA A 4 1.04 78.23 19.23
CA ALA A 4 0.69 79.52 19.83
C ALA A 4 -0.43 80.25 19.04
N SER A 5 -0.66 79.84 17.79
CA SER A 5 -1.75 80.27 16.91
C SER A 5 -3.17 80.13 17.50
N THR A 6 -3.41 79.25 18.50
CA THR A 6 -4.77 79.07 19.07
C THR A 6 -5.27 80.30 19.83
N ALA A 7 -4.39 81.04 20.51
CA ALA A 7 -4.75 82.28 21.21
C ALA A 7 -5.20 83.40 20.25
N GLU A 8 -4.76 83.37 18.98
CA GLU A 8 -5.14 84.37 17.97
C GLU A 8 -6.55 84.16 17.41
N GLY A 9 -7.05 82.92 17.37
CA GLY A 9 -8.41 82.58 16.90
C GLY A 9 -9.51 82.94 17.91
N ALA A 10 -9.15 83.00 19.19
CA ALA A 10 -10.07 83.22 20.32
C ALA A 10 -10.48 84.68 20.55
N ALA A 11 -9.96 85.66 19.80
CA ALA A 11 -10.31 87.07 20.00
C ALA A 11 -11.80 87.36 19.66
N LEU A 12 -12.64 87.47 20.69
CA LEU A 12 -14.10 87.66 20.60
C LEU A 12 -14.52 88.91 19.82
N TRP A 13 -13.78 89.99 20.01
CA TRP A 13 -14.11 91.30 19.49
C TRP A 13 -12.98 91.79 18.62
N CYS A 14 -13.26 91.89 17.33
CA CYS A 14 -12.26 92.25 16.35
C CYS A 14 -12.89 93.09 15.23
N PHE A 15 -12.09 94.01 14.69
CA PHE A 15 -12.50 95.01 13.70
C PHE A 15 -11.55 94.96 12.51
N ASN A 16 -12.10 94.94 11.30
CA ASN A 16 -11.31 94.97 10.06
C ASN A 16 -10.87 96.41 9.75
N VAL A 17 -9.94 96.90 10.57
CA VAL A 17 -9.34 98.24 10.50
C VAL A 17 -7.82 98.07 10.61
N ASP A 18 -7.09 98.67 9.68
CA ASP A 18 -5.63 98.72 9.69
C ASP A 18 -5.17 100.05 10.30
N ALA A 19 -4.10 100.05 11.09
CA ALA A 19 -3.53 101.26 11.68
C ALA A 19 -2.08 101.50 11.27
N ARG A 20 -1.71 102.76 11.01
CA ARG A 20 -0.33 103.22 10.83
C ARG A 20 0.04 104.18 11.96
N LYS A 21 1.28 104.11 12.41
CA LYS A 21 1.84 105.09 13.36
C LYS A 21 2.21 106.36 12.60
N GLN A 22 1.85 107.52 13.14
CA GLN A 22 2.33 108.81 12.67
C GLN A 22 2.88 109.60 13.87
N ASP A 23 4.06 110.18 13.69
CA ASP A 23 4.66 111.09 14.66
C ASP A 23 4.01 112.49 14.54
N GLN A 24 3.55 113.04 15.67
CA GLN A 24 2.87 114.33 15.72
C GLN A 24 3.79 115.54 15.49
N LEU A 25 5.10 115.44 15.73
CA LEU A 25 6.06 116.53 15.46
C LEU A 25 6.53 116.52 14.02
N THR A 26 6.93 115.35 13.51
CA THR A 26 7.55 115.24 12.19
C THR A 26 6.53 115.01 11.06
N GLY A 27 5.29 114.64 11.39
CA GLY A 27 4.27 114.23 10.43
C GLY A 27 4.55 112.88 9.74
N THR A 28 5.70 112.26 10.01
CA THR A 28 6.17 111.04 9.37
C THR A 28 5.25 109.87 9.70
N THR A 29 4.74 109.19 8.68
CA THR A 29 3.86 108.01 8.82
C THR A 29 4.64 106.72 8.55
N SER A 30 4.40 105.68 9.35
CA SER A 30 5.05 104.38 9.21
C SER A 30 4.67 103.69 7.89
N SER A 31 5.69 103.13 7.23
CA SER A 31 5.53 102.25 6.07
C SER A 31 4.77 100.96 6.44
N ASN A 32 5.03 100.43 7.63
CA ASN A 32 4.32 99.30 8.21
C ASN A 32 2.92 99.70 8.70
N ALA A 33 1.95 98.82 8.43
CA ALA A 33 0.58 98.94 8.92
C ALA A 33 0.24 97.74 9.80
N PHE A 34 -0.23 98.01 11.01
CA PHE A 34 -0.82 97.02 11.91
C PHE A 34 -2.16 96.59 11.33
N LYS A 35 -2.22 95.38 10.77
CA LYS A 35 -3.45 94.85 10.18
C LYS A 35 -4.38 94.31 11.25
N HIS A 36 -5.67 94.64 11.14
CA HIS A 36 -6.71 94.24 12.09
C HIS A 36 -6.58 94.89 13.48
N VAL A 37 -7.73 95.11 14.14
CA VAL A 37 -7.79 95.47 15.57
C VAL A 37 -8.50 94.37 16.35
N ARG A 38 -8.04 94.07 17.55
CA ARG A 38 -8.68 93.16 18.51
C ARG A 38 -8.84 93.88 19.86
N LEU A 39 -9.96 93.67 20.52
CA LEU A 39 -10.17 94.10 21.89
C LEU A 39 -9.91 92.90 22.80
N LEU A 40 -9.03 93.05 23.78
CA LEU A 40 -8.63 92.01 24.72
C LEU A 40 -8.85 92.48 26.16
N LEU A 41 -9.24 91.56 27.04
CA LEU A 41 -9.21 91.76 28.49
C LEU A 41 -7.80 91.42 28.98
N LYS A 42 -7.08 92.40 29.54
CA LYS A 42 -5.65 92.32 29.85
C LYS A 42 -5.31 91.19 30.84
N ASN A 43 -6.22 90.89 31.75
CA ASN A 43 -6.04 89.84 32.77
C ASN A 43 -6.39 88.43 32.25
N ALA A 44 -7.18 88.32 31.18
CA ALA A 44 -7.52 87.02 30.56
C ALA A 44 -6.37 86.44 29.70
N ILE A 45 -5.23 87.12 29.63
CA ILE A 45 -4.02 86.67 28.92
C ILE A 45 -3.35 85.48 29.66
N ILE A 46 -3.73 85.21 30.91
CA ILE A 46 -3.14 84.16 31.77
C ILE A 46 -4.08 82.93 31.87
N PHE A 47 -4.31 82.24 30.75
CA PHE A 47 -4.85 80.87 30.75
C PHE A 47 -4.09 79.98 29.75
N PRO A 48 -2.93 79.41 30.14
CA PRO A 48 -2.21 78.46 29.31
C PRO A 48 -2.84 77.07 29.38
N GLU A 49 -2.86 76.39 28.22
CA GLU A 49 -2.77 74.93 28.05
C GLU A 49 -3.42 74.04 29.13
N GLN A 50 -4.75 73.85 29.10
CA GLN A 50 -5.41 72.53 29.27
C GLN A 50 -6.94 72.62 29.20
N ARG A 51 -7.49 72.43 27.99
CA ARG A 51 -8.78 71.76 27.72
C ARG A 51 -8.91 71.55 26.21
N ALA A 52 -8.73 70.32 25.77
CA ALA A 52 -9.19 69.89 24.46
C ALA A 52 -10.72 69.73 24.54
N GLY A 53 -11.45 70.81 24.28
CA GLY A 53 -12.91 70.85 24.32
C GLY A 53 -13.40 72.20 23.79
N ASP A 54 -14.27 72.15 22.77
CA ASP A 54 -14.89 73.26 22.03
C ASP A 54 -14.22 74.63 22.13
N GLU A 55 -13.57 75.04 21.03
CA GLU A 55 -13.13 76.43 20.78
C GLU A 55 -14.29 77.43 21.04
N GLU A 56 -15.52 77.02 20.78
CA GLU A 56 -16.74 77.79 21.07
C GLU A 56 -17.11 77.86 22.56
N ALA A 57 -16.89 76.80 23.36
CA ALA A 57 -17.16 76.83 24.80
C ALA A 57 -16.17 77.77 25.53
N LEU A 58 -14.91 77.78 25.11
CA LEU A 58 -13.90 78.73 25.59
C LEU A 58 -14.28 80.18 25.20
N GLU A 59 -14.72 80.39 23.95
CA GLU A 59 -15.19 81.69 23.46
C GLU A 59 -16.41 82.19 24.25
N ARG A 60 -17.40 81.33 24.53
CA ARG A 60 -18.56 81.67 25.37
C ARG A 60 -18.16 82.05 26.80
N MET A 61 -17.21 81.33 27.41
CA MET A 61 -16.71 81.61 28.76
C MET A 61 -16.02 82.98 28.84
N GLN A 62 -15.10 83.26 27.92
CA GLN A 62 -14.42 84.55 27.83
C GLN A 62 -15.39 85.71 27.54
N LYS A 63 -16.49 85.46 26.80
CA LYS A 63 -17.55 86.46 26.62
C LYS A 63 -18.25 86.79 27.93
N ALA A 64 -18.59 85.78 28.71
CA ALA A 64 -19.28 85.95 29.98
C ALA A 64 -18.41 86.72 30.99
N GLU A 65 -17.15 86.35 31.13
CA GLU A 65 -16.18 87.02 32.02
C GLU A 65 -15.98 88.49 31.63
N ALA A 66 -15.70 88.77 30.37
CA ALA A 66 -15.45 90.14 29.92
C ALA A 66 -16.73 91.01 29.84
N CYS A 67 -17.93 90.42 29.78
CA CYS A 67 -19.19 91.14 29.95
C CYS A 67 -19.57 91.37 31.43
N ALA A 68 -18.94 90.69 32.40
CA ALA A 68 -19.25 90.88 33.82
C ALA A 68 -18.71 92.21 34.39
N ILE A 69 -17.66 92.78 33.78
CA ILE A 69 -17.03 94.09 34.07
C ILE A 69 -16.86 94.34 35.58
N THR A 70 -15.88 93.66 36.16
CA THR A 70 -15.42 93.86 37.54
C THR A 70 -14.54 95.12 37.66
N SER A 71 -14.30 95.57 38.90
CA SER A 71 -13.34 96.65 39.22
C SER A 71 -11.89 96.35 38.79
N SER A 72 -11.56 95.09 38.52
CA SER A 72 -10.25 94.65 38.00
C SER A 72 -10.20 94.50 36.48
N SER A 73 -11.28 94.78 35.74
CA SER A 73 -11.37 94.54 34.30
C SER A 73 -10.71 95.63 33.45
N GLU A 74 -9.40 95.49 33.18
CA GLU A 74 -8.66 96.38 32.27
C GLU A 74 -8.71 95.87 30.81
N PHE A 75 -9.18 96.71 29.88
CA PHE A 75 -9.27 96.38 28.46
C PHE A 75 -8.21 97.10 27.62
N ILE A 76 -7.67 96.39 26.62
CA ILE A 76 -6.68 96.92 25.68
C ILE A 76 -7.11 96.71 24.22
N LEU A 77 -6.78 97.68 23.36
CA LEU A 77 -6.90 97.55 21.91
C LEU A 77 -5.54 97.11 21.33
N ARG A 78 -5.49 95.88 20.82
CA ARG A 78 -4.34 95.34 20.08
C ARG A 78 -4.54 95.60 18.59
N PHE A 79 -3.72 96.48 18.02
CA PHE A 79 -3.60 96.67 16.58
C PHE A 79 -2.54 95.70 16.05
N GLY A 80 -2.84 94.87 15.05
CA GLY A 80 -1.90 93.85 14.54
C GLY A 80 -2.15 92.44 15.05
N SER A 81 -1.24 91.52 14.70
CA SER A 81 -1.30 90.09 15.02
C SER A 81 0.06 89.59 15.52
N GLU A 82 0.03 88.54 16.33
CA GLU A 82 1.17 87.81 16.87
C GLU A 82 1.32 86.49 16.11
N ASN A 83 1.88 86.55 14.90
CA ASN A 83 2.23 85.36 14.14
C ASN A 83 3.51 84.72 14.70
N GLU A 84 3.63 83.39 14.62
CA GLU A 84 4.72 82.56 15.18
C GLU A 84 6.16 82.97 14.82
N LYS A 85 6.35 83.87 13.84
CA LYS A 85 7.67 84.37 13.41
C LYS A 85 7.97 85.83 13.76
N HIS A 86 6.96 86.69 13.96
CA HIS A 86 7.17 88.11 14.29
C HIS A 86 6.03 88.71 15.11
N LYS A 87 6.35 89.34 16.25
CA LYS A 87 5.42 90.16 17.05
C LYS A 87 5.24 91.54 16.40
N HIS A 88 4.28 91.67 15.48
CA HIS A 88 3.94 92.95 14.84
C HIS A 88 2.57 93.46 15.30
N TYR A 89 2.51 93.86 16.57
CA TYR A 89 1.32 94.46 17.18
C TYR A 89 1.65 95.69 18.02
N ARG A 90 0.63 96.51 18.29
CA ARG A 90 0.66 97.68 19.19
C ARG A 90 -0.55 97.61 20.10
N ASP A 91 -0.31 97.43 21.39
CA ASP A 91 -1.34 97.53 22.42
C ASP A 91 -1.52 98.98 22.86
N VAL A 92 -2.78 99.37 23.05
CA VAL A 92 -3.22 100.72 23.45
C VAL A 92 -4.29 100.58 24.54
N SER A 93 -4.08 101.18 25.72
CA SER A 93 -5.13 101.26 26.74
C SER A 93 -6.12 102.39 26.41
N PHE A 94 -7.38 102.25 26.82
CA PHE A 94 -8.38 103.33 26.66
C PHE A 94 -8.02 104.59 27.45
N ALA A 95 -7.18 104.46 28.50
CA ALA A 95 -6.61 105.58 29.25
C ALA A 95 -5.59 106.38 28.43
N ASP A 96 -4.81 105.71 27.57
CA ASP A 96 -3.76 106.34 26.76
C ASP A 96 -4.34 107.20 25.62
N ILE A 97 -5.57 106.95 25.19
CA ILE A 97 -6.21 107.67 24.09
C ILE A 97 -6.65 109.06 24.57
N LYS A 98 -5.85 110.10 24.31
CA LYS A 98 -6.19 111.50 24.65
C LYS A 98 -7.37 112.03 23.84
N LYS A 99 -7.32 111.94 22.51
CA LYS A 99 -8.37 112.44 21.60
C LYS A 99 -8.64 111.46 20.46
N VAL A 100 -9.85 111.54 19.91
CA VAL A 100 -10.29 110.71 18.79
C VAL A 100 -10.89 111.62 17.72
N PHE A 101 -10.32 111.60 16.52
CA PHE A 101 -10.75 112.41 15.39
C PHE A 101 -11.55 111.55 14.41
N GLY A 102 -12.87 111.60 14.54
CA GLY A 102 -13.83 110.89 13.67
C GLY A 102 -14.34 111.70 12.46
N LYS A 103 -13.78 112.88 12.15
CA LYS A 103 -14.33 113.75 11.09
C LYS A 103 -14.42 113.08 9.71
N MET A 104 -13.44 112.24 9.35
CA MET A 104 -13.41 111.50 8.07
C MET A 104 -13.96 110.07 8.18
N ILE A 105 -14.78 109.76 9.19
CA ILE A 105 -15.23 108.37 9.40
C ILE A 105 -16.14 107.83 8.29
N ARG A 106 -16.86 108.72 7.59
CA ARG A 106 -17.64 108.37 6.39
C ARG A 106 -16.75 107.81 5.27
N GLU A 107 -15.49 108.24 5.20
CA GLU A 107 -14.46 107.77 4.27
C GLU A 107 -13.67 106.56 4.80
N GLY A 108 -14.09 105.96 5.92
CA GLY A 108 -13.37 104.83 6.54
C GLY A 108 -12.05 105.23 7.19
N LYS A 109 -11.91 106.49 7.64
CA LYS A 109 -10.70 107.03 8.30
C LYS A 109 -11.01 107.47 9.73
N LEU A 110 -10.16 107.07 10.68
CA LEU A 110 -10.25 107.41 12.10
C LEU A 110 -8.85 107.70 12.63
N THR A 111 -8.62 108.79 13.35
CA THR A 111 -7.30 109.07 13.94
C THR A 111 -7.38 109.09 15.47
N LEU A 112 -6.53 108.31 16.13
CA LEU A 112 -6.40 108.28 17.58
C LEU A 112 -5.15 109.06 17.99
N GLN A 113 -5.27 110.03 18.88
CA GLN A 113 -4.13 110.70 19.50
C GLN A 113 -3.85 110.04 20.85
N LEU A 114 -2.68 109.45 20.98
CA LEU A 114 -2.19 108.83 22.22
C LEU A 114 -1.48 109.87 23.08
N GLY A 115 -1.56 109.69 24.39
CA GLY A 115 -0.73 110.40 25.36
C GLY A 115 0.68 109.87 25.37
N GLY A 116 1.66 110.77 25.46
CA GLY A 116 3.03 110.41 25.80
C GLY A 116 3.07 109.84 27.22
N GLY A 117 2.98 108.52 27.33
CA GLY A 117 3.24 107.77 28.56
C GLY A 117 4.74 107.69 28.82
N GLN A 118 5.12 107.69 30.09
CA GLN A 118 6.50 107.70 30.55
C GLN A 118 7.16 106.33 30.36
N GLY A 119 7.65 106.07 29.15
CA GLY A 119 8.52 104.92 28.87
C GLY A 119 9.88 105.11 29.56
N GLY A 120 10.37 104.08 30.25
CA GLY A 120 11.69 104.10 30.89
C GLY A 120 12.80 104.29 29.86
N GLY A 121 13.57 105.38 30.01
CA GLY A 121 14.55 105.83 29.02
C GLY A 121 14.44 107.35 28.83
N GLY A 122 15.16 108.12 29.62
CA GLY A 122 14.96 109.57 29.75
C GLY A 122 15.19 110.37 28.46
N LYS A 123 14.09 110.79 27.81
CA LYS A 123 14.00 112.03 27.01
C LYS A 123 12.53 112.48 26.93
N THR A 124 12.19 113.55 27.64
CA THR A 124 10.84 114.12 27.68
C THR A 124 10.60 115.03 26.48
N THR A 125 10.20 114.46 25.34
CA THR A 125 9.58 115.22 24.24
C THR A 125 8.07 115.04 24.30
N SER A 126 7.34 116.09 24.70
CA SER A 126 5.90 116.10 24.98
C SER A 126 5.02 116.13 23.73
N ALA A 127 5.30 115.26 22.76
CA ALA A 127 4.50 115.06 21.55
C ALA A 127 3.75 113.73 21.58
N GLY A 128 2.49 113.74 21.15
CA GLY A 128 1.67 112.54 21.10
C GLY A 128 2.02 111.62 19.92
N GLU A 129 1.72 110.33 20.06
CA GLU A 129 1.70 109.41 18.93
C GLU A 129 0.31 109.45 18.28
N LEU A 130 0.23 109.56 16.96
CA LEU A 130 -1.02 109.43 16.21
C LEU A 130 -1.13 108.01 15.63
N LEU A 131 -2.28 107.35 15.79
CA LEU A 131 -2.63 106.14 15.05
C LEU A 131 -3.65 106.48 13.97
N LEU A 132 -3.19 106.45 12.72
CA LEU A 132 -4.01 106.62 11.52
C LEU A 132 -4.67 105.29 11.18
N CYS A 133 -5.94 105.15 11.58
CA CYS A 133 -6.75 103.96 11.33
C CYS A 133 -7.53 104.10 10.02
N LYS A 134 -7.48 103.08 9.16
CA LYS A 134 -8.19 102.99 7.88
C LYS A 134 -8.88 101.63 7.76
N GLY A 135 -10.15 101.61 7.39
CA GLY A 135 -10.93 100.39 7.21
C GLY A 135 -12.28 100.69 6.57
N ASP A 136 -13.21 99.74 6.62
CA ASP A 136 -14.57 99.98 6.13
C ASP A 136 -15.28 101.02 7.01
N THR A 137 -16.10 101.89 6.41
CA THR A 137 -16.90 102.90 7.14
C THR A 137 -17.69 102.30 8.31
N ARG A 138 -18.21 101.07 8.15
CA ARG A 138 -18.88 100.31 9.22
C ARG A 138 -17.91 99.92 10.34
N GLU A 139 -16.75 99.38 10.00
CA GLU A 139 -15.75 98.90 10.97
C GLU A 139 -15.08 100.04 11.74
N CYS A 140 -14.74 101.15 11.07
CA CYS A 140 -14.26 102.36 11.71
C CYS A 140 -15.33 102.98 12.62
N THR A 141 -16.60 102.98 12.23
CA THR A 141 -17.72 103.44 13.08
C THR A 141 -17.91 102.55 14.31
N ARG A 142 -17.81 101.21 14.15
CA ARG A 142 -17.84 100.26 15.27
C ARG A 142 -16.67 100.50 16.24
N LEU A 143 -15.46 100.72 15.72
CA LEU A 143 -14.26 101.01 16.52
C LEU A 143 -14.35 102.37 17.24
N LEU A 144 -14.83 103.42 16.57
CA LEU A 144 -15.10 104.71 17.22
C LEU A 144 -16.11 104.54 18.36
N LYS A 145 -17.24 103.87 18.08
CA LYS A 145 -18.30 103.65 19.08
C LYS A 145 -17.77 102.87 20.29
N LEU A 146 -16.92 101.86 20.07
CA LEU A 146 -16.22 101.16 21.14
C LEU A 146 -15.34 102.10 21.97
N ILE A 147 -14.49 102.91 21.33
CA ILE A 147 -13.60 103.81 22.06
C ILE A 147 -14.39 104.86 22.85
N THR A 148 -15.49 105.39 22.32
CA THR A 148 -16.35 106.32 23.07
C THR A 148 -17.04 105.61 24.24
N THR A 149 -17.71 104.49 24.01
CA THR A 149 -18.47 103.77 25.06
C THR A 149 -17.56 103.26 26.17
N MET A 150 -16.39 102.68 25.85
CA MET A 150 -15.45 102.20 26.87
C MET A 150 -14.84 103.34 27.70
N LYS A 151 -14.73 104.55 27.16
CA LYS A 151 -14.22 105.72 27.88
C LYS A 151 -15.26 106.45 28.74
N SER A 152 -16.51 106.61 28.28
CA SER A 152 -17.47 107.51 28.93
C SER A 152 -18.73 106.86 29.51
N ALA A 153 -19.08 105.63 29.13
CA ALA A 153 -20.33 105.00 29.60
C ALA A 153 -20.20 104.37 31.01
N PRO A 154 -21.30 104.18 31.75
CA PRO A 154 -21.34 103.35 32.95
C PRO A 154 -21.04 101.87 32.67
N ALA A 155 -20.68 101.09 33.70
CA ALA A 155 -20.31 99.68 33.55
C ALA A 155 -21.41 98.81 32.89
N ALA A 156 -22.69 99.02 33.25
CA ALA A 156 -23.81 98.28 32.66
C ALA A 156 -23.98 98.53 31.15
N GLU A 157 -23.77 99.76 30.69
CA GLU A 157 -23.80 100.10 29.26
C GLU A 157 -22.59 99.54 28.51
N LYS A 158 -21.40 99.52 29.12
CA LYS A 158 -20.22 98.84 28.55
C LYS A 158 -20.49 97.35 28.38
N ALA A 159 -21.06 96.67 29.38
CA ALA A 159 -21.38 95.24 29.33
C ALA A 159 -22.39 94.94 28.22
N THR A 160 -23.47 95.72 28.14
CA THR A 160 -24.50 95.61 27.10
C THR A 160 -23.93 95.89 25.70
N PHE A 161 -23.01 96.84 25.58
CA PHE A 161 -22.36 97.13 24.30
C PHE A 161 -21.39 96.01 23.89
N LEU A 162 -20.54 95.53 24.79
CA LEU A 162 -19.61 94.42 24.54
C LEU A 162 -20.36 93.13 24.16
N SER A 163 -21.49 92.82 24.80
CA SER A 163 -22.29 91.65 24.43
C SER A 163 -22.84 91.74 22.99
N SER A 164 -23.17 92.96 22.54
CA SER A 164 -23.67 93.25 21.18
C SER A 164 -22.60 93.24 20.06
N ILE A 165 -21.31 93.33 20.41
CA ILE A 165 -20.21 93.25 19.43
C ILE A 165 -19.82 91.78 19.22
N GLY A 166 -19.45 91.43 17.98
CA GLY A 166 -18.76 90.19 17.65
C GLY A 166 -17.59 90.39 16.68
N LYS A 167 -17.03 89.28 16.19
CA LYS A 167 -15.96 89.23 15.18
C LYS A 167 -16.34 89.97 13.89
N CYS A 168 -15.35 90.52 13.17
CA CYS A 168 -15.56 91.14 11.86
C CYS A 168 -15.94 90.11 10.79
N SER A 169 -16.49 90.56 9.66
CA SER A 169 -16.92 89.72 8.54
C SER A 169 -15.80 88.81 8.00
N CYS A 170 -14.57 89.33 7.87
CA CYS A 170 -13.40 88.59 7.41
C CYS A 170 -13.06 87.40 8.34
N CYS A 171 -13.16 87.58 9.66
CA CYS A 171 -12.94 86.51 10.63
C CYS A 171 -14.09 85.49 10.66
N GLN A 172 -15.34 85.93 10.50
CA GLN A 172 -16.50 85.04 10.41
C GLN A 172 -16.40 84.11 9.19
N SER A 173 -16.08 84.65 8.01
CA SER A 173 -15.94 83.85 6.78
C SER A 173 -14.82 82.81 6.84
N LYS A 174 -13.70 83.13 7.52
CA LYS A 174 -12.59 82.18 7.72
C LYS A 174 -12.97 81.01 8.63
N ARG A 175 -13.83 81.22 9.63
CA ARG A 175 -14.33 80.17 10.53
C ARG A 175 -15.19 79.16 9.78
N ALA A 176 -16.20 79.63 9.03
CA ALA A 176 -17.07 78.77 8.23
C ALA A 176 -16.31 77.92 7.19
N LEU A 177 -15.23 78.46 6.60
CA LEU A 177 -14.34 77.71 5.70
C LEU A 177 -13.46 76.67 6.41
N LYS A 178 -13.11 76.89 7.69
CA LYS A 178 -12.38 75.91 8.52
C LYS A 178 -13.30 74.75 8.89
N GLU A 179 -14.49 75.05 9.42
CA GLU A 179 -15.51 74.08 9.84
C GLU A 179 -15.90 73.14 8.68
N LYS A 180 -16.28 73.69 7.52
CA LYS A 180 -16.63 72.89 6.33
C LYS A 180 -15.49 71.97 5.85
N LYS A 181 -14.23 72.39 6.00
CA LYS A 181 -13.05 71.61 5.62
C LYS A 181 -12.68 70.53 6.65
N GLU A 182 -13.15 70.68 7.89
CA GLU A 182 -13.00 69.71 8.96
C GLU A 182 -14.05 68.60 8.83
N GLU A 183 -15.32 68.96 8.57
CA GLU A 183 -16.40 68.03 8.20
C GLU A 183 -16.03 67.14 7.01
N GLU A 184 -15.51 67.73 5.92
CA GLU A 184 -15.07 66.98 4.73
C GLU A 184 -13.97 65.94 5.06
N ARG A 185 -13.06 66.27 5.98
CA ARG A 185 -12.00 65.37 6.44
C ARG A 185 -12.55 64.25 7.30
N GLU A 186 -13.52 64.53 8.15
CA GLU A 186 -14.15 63.54 9.03
C GLU A 186 -14.97 62.52 8.23
N VAL A 187 -15.76 62.98 7.26
CA VAL A 187 -16.51 62.10 6.33
C VAL A 187 -15.53 61.18 5.58
N LYS A 188 -14.45 61.75 5.03
CA LYS A 188 -13.41 61.00 4.30
C LYS A 188 -12.61 60.04 5.18
N ALA A 189 -12.50 60.32 6.48
CA ALA A 189 -11.91 59.39 7.45
C ALA A 189 -12.86 58.21 7.74
N LYS A 190 -14.15 58.48 7.97
CA LYS A 190 -15.20 57.47 8.19
C LYS A 190 -15.40 56.54 7.00
N GLU A 191 -15.36 57.05 5.76
CA GLU A 191 -15.37 56.20 4.56
C GLU A 191 -14.16 55.26 4.49
N ARG A 192 -12.96 55.77 4.78
CA ARG A 192 -11.72 54.97 4.79
C ARG A 192 -11.71 53.90 5.88
N GLU A 193 -12.38 54.15 7.00
CA GLU A 193 -12.55 53.15 8.06
C GLU A 193 -13.51 52.04 7.63
N ARG A 194 -14.69 52.40 7.10
CA ARG A 194 -15.67 51.44 6.56
C ARG A 194 -15.07 50.56 5.47
N ALA A 195 -14.32 51.14 4.53
CA ALA A 195 -13.64 50.39 3.47
C ALA A 195 -12.62 49.37 4.02
N LYS A 196 -11.87 49.71 5.08
CA LYS A 196 -10.94 48.79 5.76
C LYS A 196 -11.67 47.67 6.51
N GLU A 197 -12.84 47.97 7.09
CA GLU A 197 -13.65 46.98 7.79
C GLU A 197 -14.28 45.99 6.79
N GLU A 198 -14.78 46.48 5.67
CA GLU A 198 -15.32 45.66 4.59
C GLU A 198 -14.24 44.79 3.94
N GLU A 199 -13.04 45.32 3.69
CA GLU A 199 -11.89 44.54 3.21
C GLU A 199 -11.50 43.42 4.19
N LYS A 200 -11.53 43.69 5.51
CA LYS A 200 -11.32 42.66 6.54
C LYS A 200 -12.41 41.58 6.52
N LYS A 201 -13.68 41.97 6.40
CA LYS A 201 -14.81 41.03 6.29
C LYS A 201 -14.69 40.15 5.05
N GLN A 202 -14.38 40.72 3.88
CA GLN A 202 -14.13 39.95 2.65
C GLN A 202 -12.92 39.01 2.77
N LYS A 203 -11.86 39.41 3.48
CA LYS A 203 -10.70 38.54 3.75
C LYS A 203 -11.05 37.36 4.67
N MET A 204 -11.90 37.58 5.69
CA MET A 204 -12.37 36.50 6.57
C MET A 204 -13.25 35.51 5.80
N MET A 205 -14.25 35.98 5.05
CA MET A 205 -15.11 35.15 4.19
C MET A 205 -14.28 34.27 3.25
N LYS A 206 -13.34 34.86 2.50
CA LYS A 206 -12.44 34.11 1.59
C LYS A 206 -11.50 33.14 2.30
N GLN A 207 -11.22 33.34 3.59
CA GLN A 207 -10.43 32.41 4.40
C GLN A 207 -11.29 31.26 4.92
N GLU A 208 -12.57 31.51 5.19
CA GLU A 208 -13.56 30.54 5.63
C GLU A 208 -13.99 29.62 4.48
N GLU A 209 -14.35 30.19 3.32
CA GLU A 209 -14.60 29.43 2.07
C GLU A 209 -13.43 28.49 1.75
N LYS A 210 -12.18 28.97 1.84
CA LYS A 210 -10.97 28.14 1.63
C LYS A 210 -10.72 27.08 2.70
N LYS A 211 -11.29 27.22 3.90
CA LYS A 211 -11.26 26.16 4.92
C LYS A 211 -12.33 25.12 4.60
N GLU A 212 -13.55 25.55 4.27
CA GLU A 212 -14.65 24.66 3.88
C GLU A 212 -14.33 23.84 2.64
N GLU A 213 -13.77 24.47 1.59
CA GLU A 213 -13.31 23.79 0.36
C GLU A 213 -12.30 22.67 0.68
N LYS A 214 -11.29 22.97 1.52
CA LYS A 214 -10.30 21.97 1.98
C LYS A 214 -10.89 20.87 2.86
N VAL A 215 -11.95 21.18 3.63
CA VAL A 215 -12.66 20.18 4.44
C VAL A 215 -13.52 19.28 3.53
N GLN A 216 -14.18 19.83 2.52
CA GLN A 216 -14.93 19.07 1.53
C GLN A 216 -14.02 18.20 0.66
N GLU A 217 -12.89 18.72 0.19
CA GLU A 217 -11.89 17.94 -0.55
C GLU A 217 -11.44 16.71 0.26
N LYS A 218 -11.00 16.92 1.51
CA LYS A 218 -10.65 15.82 2.44
C LYS A 218 -11.81 14.86 2.71
N LYS A 219 -13.04 15.36 2.81
CA LYS A 219 -14.24 14.53 2.99
C LYS A 219 -14.44 13.63 1.77
N THR A 220 -14.33 14.15 0.55
CA THR A 220 -14.44 13.35 -0.67
C THR A 220 -13.32 12.32 -0.81
N GLU A 221 -12.08 12.68 -0.44
CA GLU A 221 -10.95 11.76 -0.42
C GLU A 221 -11.16 10.61 0.60
N LEU A 222 -11.71 10.91 1.78
CA LEU A 222 -12.03 9.91 2.80
C LEU A 222 -13.19 8.99 2.36
N VAL A 223 -14.21 9.51 1.70
CA VAL A 223 -15.31 8.70 1.14
C VAL A 223 -14.78 7.73 0.09
N GLN A 224 -13.97 8.20 -0.87
CA GLN A 224 -13.34 7.31 -1.86
C GLN A 224 -12.46 6.23 -1.22
N LYS A 225 -11.71 6.57 -0.16
CA LYS A 225 -10.93 5.57 0.61
C LYS A 225 -11.83 4.54 1.27
N LEU A 226 -12.96 4.94 1.86
CA LEU A 226 -13.93 4.00 2.45
C LEU A 226 -14.52 3.07 1.39
N GLU A 227 -14.98 3.58 0.25
CA GLU A 227 -15.48 2.78 -0.88
C GLU A 227 -14.45 1.74 -1.35
N THR A 228 -13.17 2.11 -1.48
CA THR A 228 -12.12 1.15 -1.84
C THR A 228 -11.88 0.09 -0.75
N LEU A 229 -11.96 0.45 0.53
CA LEU A 229 -11.83 -0.50 1.64
C LEU A 229 -13.02 -1.46 1.73
N GLU A 230 -14.23 -1.00 1.41
CA GLU A 230 -15.43 -1.84 1.32
C GLU A 230 -15.32 -2.82 0.13
N SER A 231 -14.84 -2.35 -1.03
CA SER A 231 -14.53 -3.23 -2.17
C SER A 231 -13.50 -4.31 -1.81
N TYR A 232 -12.40 -3.96 -1.12
CA TYR A 232 -11.43 -4.96 -0.67
C TYR A 232 -11.99 -5.93 0.39
N ARG A 233 -12.89 -5.47 1.28
CA ARG A 233 -13.59 -6.35 2.24
C ARG A 233 -14.49 -7.34 1.53
N GLU A 234 -15.20 -6.92 0.48
CA GLU A 234 -16.01 -7.80 -0.35
C GLU A 234 -15.16 -8.82 -1.12
N GLU A 235 -14.05 -8.38 -1.72
CA GLU A 235 -13.10 -9.28 -2.40
C GLU A 235 -12.50 -10.33 -1.43
N ILE A 236 -12.20 -9.93 -0.19
CA ILE A 236 -11.75 -10.86 0.86
C ILE A 236 -12.87 -11.85 1.22
N ARG A 237 -14.12 -11.40 1.40
CA ARG A 237 -15.26 -12.25 1.71
C ARG A 237 -15.47 -13.33 0.65
N MET A 238 -15.55 -12.93 -0.61
CA MET A 238 -15.69 -13.83 -1.77
C MET A 238 -14.54 -14.84 -1.86
N LYS A 239 -13.29 -14.41 -1.59
CA LYS A 239 -12.14 -15.33 -1.53
C LYS A 239 -12.23 -16.31 -0.37
N THR A 240 -12.66 -15.87 0.81
CA THR A 240 -12.80 -16.77 1.98
C THR A 240 -13.92 -17.80 1.79
N GLU A 241 -15.02 -17.42 1.14
CA GLU A 241 -16.11 -18.33 0.77
C GLU A 241 -15.63 -19.36 -0.25
N LYS A 242 -14.99 -18.91 -1.33
CA LYS A 242 -14.40 -19.81 -2.33
C LYS A 242 -13.39 -20.80 -1.73
N TYR A 243 -12.51 -20.35 -0.82
CA TYR A 243 -11.58 -21.26 -0.13
C TYR A 243 -12.29 -22.25 0.81
N ALA A 244 -13.47 -21.91 1.34
CA ALA A 244 -14.29 -22.84 2.11
C ALA A 244 -14.92 -23.91 1.19
N GLU A 245 -15.47 -23.50 0.03
CA GLU A 245 -16.00 -24.40 -0.99
C GLU A 245 -14.93 -25.36 -1.52
N GLU A 246 -13.76 -24.84 -1.93
CA GLU A 246 -12.61 -25.64 -2.38
C GLU A 246 -12.17 -26.65 -1.30
N ARG A 247 -12.23 -26.26 -0.02
CA ARG A 247 -11.91 -27.14 1.12
C ARG A 247 -12.93 -28.26 1.31
N GLU A 248 -14.22 -27.99 1.18
CA GLU A 248 -15.26 -29.04 1.26
C GLU A 248 -15.22 -29.96 0.03
N GLN A 249 -14.98 -29.43 -1.18
CA GLN A 249 -14.73 -30.24 -2.38
C GLN A 249 -13.52 -31.16 -2.20
N MET A 250 -12.42 -30.67 -1.63
CA MET A 250 -11.23 -31.48 -1.33
C MET A 250 -11.50 -32.55 -0.26
N LYS A 251 -12.35 -32.29 0.75
CA LYS A 251 -12.79 -33.33 1.70
C LYS A 251 -13.65 -34.40 1.02
N ALA A 252 -14.60 -33.99 0.18
CA ALA A 252 -15.47 -34.90 -0.57
C ALA A 252 -14.65 -35.80 -1.51
N SER A 253 -13.73 -35.20 -2.29
CA SER A 253 -12.78 -35.92 -3.13
C SER A 253 -11.92 -36.90 -2.32
N LYS A 254 -11.35 -36.49 -1.18
CA LYS A 254 -10.59 -37.38 -0.29
C LYS A 254 -11.42 -38.56 0.23
N LYS A 255 -12.71 -38.35 0.54
CA LYS A 255 -13.63 -39.42 0.94
C LYS A 255 -13.90 -40.39 -0.22
N ALA A 256 -14.11 -39.88 -1.43
CA ALA A 256 -14.31 -40.70 -2.63
C ALA A 256 -13.06 -41.54 -2.97
N VAL A 257 -11.87 -40.94 -2.93
CA VAL A 257 -10.59 -41.66 -3.13
C VAL A 257 -10.40 -42.76 -2.09
N LYS A 258 -10.74 -42.50 -0.81
CA LYS A 258 -10.66 -43.54 0.23
C LYS A 258 -11.61 -44.71 -0.05
N ALA A 259 -12.85 -44.43 -0.48
CA ALA A 259 -13.82 -45.47 -0.83
C ALA A 259 -13.38 -46.30 -2.04
N LEU A 260 -12.80 -45.67 -3.07
CA LEU A 260 -12.21 -46.37 -4.22
C LEU A 260 -11.00 -47.23 -3.81
N GLN A 261 -10.16 -46.75 -2.88
CA GLN A 261 -9.05 -47.55 -2.35
C GLN A 261 -9.55 -48.79 -1.60
N GLU A 262 -10.59 -48.64 -0.77
CA GLU A 262 -11.22 -49.75 -0.04
C GLU A 262 -11.82 -50.80 -1.00
N GLN A 263 -12.51 -50.36 -2.06
CA GLN A 263 -12.99 -51.23 -3.14
C GLN A 263 -11.85 -51.99 -3.83
N ILE A 264 -10.75 -51.32 -4.18
CA ILE A 264 -9.57 -51.95 -4.81
C ILE A 264 -8.91 -52.96 -3.86
N GLU A 265 -8.89 -52.69 -2.56
CA GLU A 265 -8.35 -53.62 -1.57
C GLU A 265 -9.23 -54.87 -1.40
N ASP A 266 -10.56 -54.73 -1.45
CA ASP A 266 -11.48 -55.87 -1.42
C ASP A 266 -11.50 -56.67 -2.74
N GLU A 267 -11.45 -56.03 -3.90
CA GLU A 267 -11.24 -56.71 -5.19
C GLU A 267 -9.95 -57.54 -5.16
N ARG A 268 -8.84 -56.97 -4.67
CA ARG A 268 -7.57 -57.70 -4.51
C ARG A 268 -7.68 -58.89 -3.57
N ARG A 269 -8.48 -58.80 -2.49
CA ARG A 269 -8.76 -59.94 -1.61
C ARG A 269 -9.56 -61.03 -2.32
N MET A 270 -10.57 -60.65 -3.10
CA MET A 270 -11.38 -61.59 -3.88
C MET A 270 -10.53 -62.30 -4.94
N TYR A 271 -9.76 -61.59 -5.76
CA TYR A 271 -8.83 -62.20 -6.71
C TYR A 271 -7.75 -63.05 -6.03
N ALA A 272 -7.26 -62.67 -4.85
CA ALA A 272 -6.31 -63.48 -4.10
C ALA A 272 -6.93 -64.78 -3.54
N LYS A 273 -8.24 -64.78 -3.24
CA LYS A 273 -8.98 -65.98 -2.88
C LYS A 273 -9.22 -66.87 -4.10
N GLU A 274 -9.80 -66.32 -5.17
CA GLU A 274 -10.03 -67.02 -6.44
C GLU A 274 -8.75 -67.68 -6.97
N LYS A 275 -7.61 -66.99 -6.91
CA LYS A 275 -6.31 -67.54 -7.29
C LYS A 275 -5.86 -68.74 -6.42
N LYS A 276 -6.22 -68.78 -5.14
CA LYS A 276 -5.96 -69.94 -4.26
C LYS A 276 -6.91 -71.08 -4.59
N ASP A 277 -8.20 -70.79 -4.74
CA ASP A 277 -9.22 -71.78 -5.06
C ASP A 277 -8.88 -72.48 -6.40
N LEU A 278 -8.51 -71.71 -7.44
CA LEU A 278 -8.00 -72.21 -8.72
C LEU A 278 -6.66 -72.97 -8.64
N ALA A 279 -5.83 -72.69 -7.62
CA ALA A 279 -4.60 -73.46 -7.39
C ALA A 279 -4.93 -74.83 -6.78
N THR A 280 -5.83 -74.86 -5.78
CA THR A 280 -6.29 -76.12 -5.17
C THR A 280 -7.08 -77.00 -6.15
N GLU A 281 -7.85 -76.40 -7.05
CA GLU A 281 -8.54 -77.12 -8.13
C GLU A 281 -7.55 -77.75 -9.11
N LYS A 282 -6.47 -77.04 -9.48
CA LYS A 282 -5.41 -77.59 -10.33
C LYS A 282 -4.65 -78.74 -9.68
N GLU A 283 -4.31 -78.61 -8.40
CA GLU A 283 -3.68 -79.69 -7.64
C GLU A 283 -4.61 -80.92 -7.57
N ALA A 284 -5.90 -80.72 -7.29
CA ALA A 284 -6.90 -81.80 -7.31
C ALA A 284 -6.96 -82.50 -8.69
N MET A 285 -7.12 -81.75 -9.77
CA MET A 285 -7.15 -82.26 -11.15
C MET A 285 -5.85 -83.00 -11.54
N GLU A 286 -4.70 -82.54 -11.04
CA GLU A 286 -3.42 -83.22 -11.27
C GLU A 286 -3.34 -84.55 -10.49
N THR A 287 -3.79 -84.59 -9.24
CA THR A 287 -3.85 -85.84 -8.47
C THR A 287 -4.83 -86.86 -9.07
N GLU A 288 -5.99 -86.42 -9.57
CA GLU A 288 -6.96 -87.28 -10.27
C GLU A 288 -6.35 -87.84 -11.57
N ARG A 289 -5.65 -87.00 -12.34
CA ARG A 289 -4.91 -87.43 -13.53
C ARG A 289 -3.81 -88.44 -13.21
N MET A 290 -3.10 -88.28 -12.09
CA MET A 290 -2.12 -89.28 -11.63
C MET A 290 -2.81 -90.60 -11.26
N ALA A 291 -3.93 -90.56 -10.54
CA ALA A 291 -4.71 -91.76 -10.19
C ALA A 291 -5.21 -92.50 -11.44
N MET A 292 -5.78 -91.80 -12.42
CA MET A 292 -6.19 -92.38 -13.70
C MET A 292 -5.02 -92.99 -14.49
N ASN A 293 -3.83 -92.39 -14.43
CA ASN A 293 -2.63 -92.96 -15.07
C ASN A 293 -2.16 -94.25 -14.37
N VAL A 294 -2.23 -94.32 -13.03
CA VAL A 294 -1.93 -95.54 -12.27
C VAL A 294 -2.96 -96.63 -12.59
N GLU A 295 -4.25 -96.30 -12.64
CA GLU A 295 -5.30 -97.26 -13.02
C GLU A 295 -5.13 -97.76 -14.46
N ARG A 296 -4.88 -96.86 -15.43
CA ARG A 296 -4.55 -97.23 -16.81
C ARG A 296 -3.35 -98.17 -16.88
N SER A 297 -2.30 -97.91 -16.09
CA SER A 297 -1.11 -98.78 -16.03
C SER A 297 -1.45 -100.17 -15.47
N ARG A 298 -2.28 -100.22 -14.42
CA ARG A 298 -2.78 -101.47 -13.83
C ARG A 298 -3.68 -102.26 -14.78
N LEU A 299 -4.54 -101.59 -15.55
CA LEU A 299 -5.37 -102.21 -16.58
C LEU A 299 -4.53 -102.75 -17.73
N ASN A 300 -3.51 -102.00 -18.19
CA ASN A 300 -2.56 -102.49 -19.19
C ASN A 300 -1.80 -103.73 -18.71
N ALA A 301 -1.35 -103.76 -17.46
CA ALA A 301 -0.70 -104.94 -16.88
C ALA A 301 -1.64 -106.17 -16.85
N LYS A 302 -2.91 -105.98 -16.44
CA LYS A 302 -3.94 -107.03 -16.50
C LYS A 302 -4.23 -107.49 -17.94
N ILE A 303 -4.19 -106.59 -18.92
CA ILE A 303 -4.36 -106.94 -20.33
C ILE A 303 -3.21 -107.85 -20.80
N GLU A 304 -1.97 -107.54 -20.40
CA GLU A 304 -0.81 -108.38 -20.75
C GLU A 304 -0.84 -109.74 -20.05
N GLU A 305 -1.15 -109.79 -18.76
CA GLU A 305 -1.39 -111.04 -18.01
C GLU A 305 -2.48 -111.91 -18.68
N ASN A 306 -3.59 -111.31 -19.11
CA ASN A 306 -4.64 -112.03 -19.83
C ASN A 306 -4.18 -112.54 -21.22
N LYS A 307 -3.28 -111.84 -21.92
CA LYS A 307 -2.69 -112.36 -23.16
C LYS A 307 -1.78 -113.55 -22.87
N GLU A 308 -0.92 -113.47 -21.85
CA GLU A 308 -0.05 -114.59 -21.44
C GLU A 308 -0.86 -115.82 -21.03
N LEU A 309 -1.91 -115.62 -20.24
CA LEU A 309 -2.87 -116.68 -19.86
C LEU A 309 -3.57 -117.25 -21.09
N LYS A 310 -4.01 -116.42 -22.05
CA LYS A 310 -4.60 -116.90 -23.30
C LYS A 310 -3.62 -117.78 -24.09
N MET A 311 -2.38 -117.31 -24.30
CA MET A 311 -1.32 -118.07 -24.98
C MET A 311 -0.99 -119.38 -24.24
N ARG A 312 -1.09 -119.39 -22.91
CA ARG A 312 -0.90 -120.60 -22.10
C ARG A 312 -2.05 -121.59 -22.28
N VAL A 313 -3.30 -121.13 -22.22
CA VAL A 313 -4.49 -121.97 -22.46
C VAL A 313 -4.50 -122.52 -23.89
N GLU A 314 -4.01 -121.76 -24.86
CA GLU A 314 -3.84 -122.20 -26.25
C GLU A 314 -2.84 -123.38 -26.36
N ARG A 315 -1.65 -123.26 -25.76
CA ARG A 315 -0.70 -124.38 -25.67
C ARG A 315 -1.24 -125.58 -24.89
N GLU A 316 -1.95 -125.37 -23.79
CA GLU A 316 -2.57 -126.45 -23.02
C GLU A 316 -3.68 -127.16 -23.84
N ARG A 317 -4.40 -126.45 -24.71
CA ARG A 317 -5.33 -127.05 -25.68
C ARG A 317 -4.62 -127.87 -26.75
N GLU A 318 -3.52 -127.37 -27.33
CA GLU A 318 -2.71 -128.13 -28.30
C GLU A 318 -2.24 -129.47 -27.71
N VAL A 319 -1.73 -129.46 -26.47
CA VAL A 319 -1.32 -130.68 -25.74
C VAL A 319 -2.50 -131.61 -25.46
N VAL A 320 -3.68 -131.08 -25.11
CA VAL A 320 -4.89 -131.90 -24.91
C VAL A 320 -5.36 -132.52 -26.23
N GLU A 321 -5.32 -131.80 -27.35
CA GLU A 321 -5.62 -132.37 -28.66
C GLU A 321 -4.61 -133.45 -29.08
N GLU A 322 -3.31 -133.25 -28.83
CA GLU A 322 -2.28 -134.27 -29.05
C GLU A 322 -2.56 -135.53 -28.21
N LYS A 323 -2.83 -135.36 -26.91
CA LYS A 323 -3.21 -136.48 -26.02
C LYS A 323 -4.51 -137.15 -26.45
N GLN A 324 -5.46 -136.41 -27.01
CA GLN A 324 -6.69 -137.00 -27.53
C GLN A 324 -6.45 -137.82 -28.80
N ARG A 325 -5.61 -137.35 -29.73
CA ARG A 325 -5.15 -138.13 -30.90
C ARG A 325 -4.40 -139.40 -30.47
N GLU A 326 -3.57 -139.32 -29.43
CA GLU A 326 -2.87 -140.47 -28.85
C GLU A 326 -3.85 -141.49 -28.24
N VAL A 327 -4.85 -141.03 -27.48
CA VAL A 327 -5.92 -141.89 -26.93
C VAL A 327 -6.78 -142.52 -28.04
N GLU A 328 -7.09 -141.79 -29.10
CA GLU A 328 -7.81 -142.32 -30.28
C GLU A 328 -6.98 -143.39 -31.01
N LYS A 329 -5.67 -143.18 -31.17
CA LYS A 329 -4.73 -144.18 -31.71
C LYS A 329 -4.68 -145.44 -30.83
N LEU A 330 -4.52 -145.28 -29.52
CA LEU A 330 -4.51 -146.39 -28.56
C LEU A 330 -5.86 -147.13 -28.50
N ARG A 331 -6.98 -146.44 -28.74
CA ARG A 331 -8.30 -147.08 -28.91
C ARG A 331 -8.37 -147.88 -30.21
N ALA A 332 -7.92 -147.33 -31.34
CA ALA A 332 -7.88 -148.06 -32.61
C ALA A 332 -6.99 -149.31 -32.52
N GLU A 333 -5.80 -149.20 -31.93
CA GLU A 333 -4.90 -150.34 -31.66
C GLU A 333 -5.57 -151.38 -30.74
N LYS A 334 -6.31 -150.93 -29.72
CA LYS A 334 -7.09 -151.83 -28.84
C LYS A 334 -8.27 -152.49 -29.57
N GLU A 335 -8.98 -151.77 -30.43
CA GLU A 335 -10.09 -152.31 -31.24
C GLU A 335 -9.58 -153.31 -32.28
N GLU A 336 -8.42 -153.06 -32.89
CA GLU A 336 -7.72 -154.03 -33.73
C GLU A 336 -7.31 -155.27 -32.92
N LEU A 337 -6.72 -155.08 -31.72
CA LEU A 337 -6.35 -156.19 -30.85
C LEU A 337 -7.58 -157.01 -30.40
N ILE A 338 -8.70 -156.35 -30.10
CA ILE A 338 -9.98 -157.02 -29.81
C ILE A 338 -10.47 -157.78 -31.05
N GLY A 339 -10.45 -157.18 -32.25
CA GLY A 339 -10.81 -157.87 -33.49
C GLY A 339 -9.88 -159.04 -33.85
N ASN A 340 -8.62 -159.00 -33.43
CA ASN A 340 -7.68 -160.11 -33.54
C ASN A 340 -8.04 -161.22 -32.56
N LEU A 341 -8.28 -160.89 -31.29
CA LEU A 341 -8.71 -161.82 -30.25
C LEU A 341 -10.11 -162.41 -30.52
N GLU A 342 -11.03 -161.66 -31.11
CA GLU A 342 -12.35 -162.16 -31.52
C GLU A 342 -12.24 -163.14 -32.68
N ARG A 343 -11.33 -162.89 -33.64
CA ARG A 343 -10.99 -163.88 -34.68
C ARG A 343 -10.37 -165.13 -34.08
N GLU A 344 -9.39 -165.00 -33.20
CA GLU A 344 -8.75 -166.13 -32.50
C GLU A 344 -9.78 -166.91 -31.65
N VAL A 345 -10.68 -166.22 -30.95
CA VAL A 345 -11.78 -166.85 -30.20
C VAL A 345 -12.81 -167.52 -31.12
N GLU A 346 -13.09 -166.98 -32.31
CA GLU A 346 -13.98 -167.63 -33.28
C GLU A 346 -13.29 -168.83 -33.96
N GLU A 347 -11.98 -168.78 -34.22
CA GLU A 347 -11.16 -169.94 -34.62
C GLU A 347 -11.11 -171.01 -33.51
N LEU A 348 -11.01 -170.61 -32.24
CA LEU A 348 -11.09 -171.50 -31.08
C LEU A 348 -12.51 -172.07 -30.89
N LYS A 349 -13.57 -171.32 -31.21
CA LYS A 349 -14.95 -171.87 -31.26
C LYS A 349 -15.15 -172.79 -32.46
N GLN A 350 -14.55 -172.50 -33.60
CA GLN A 350 -14.66 -173.31 -34.82
C GLN A 350 -13.92 -174.64 -34.64
N SER A 351 -12.69 -174.63 -34.12
CA SER A 351 -12.00 -175.84 -33.69
C SER A 351 -12.72 -176.56 -32.54
N ARG A 352 -13.38 -175.85 -31.62
CA ARG A 352 -14.27 -176.48 -30.63
C ARG A 352 -15.53 -177.09 -31.25
N LYS A 353 -16.08 -176.53 -32.33
CA LYS A 353 -17.15 -177.13 -33.16
C LYS A 353 -16.65 -178.41 -33.83
N ASP A 354 -15.45 -178.40 -34.40
CA ASP A 354 -14.83 -179.55 -35.05
C ASP A 354 -14.48 -180.67 -34.05
N VAL A 355 -14.22 -180.33 -32.79
CA VAL A 355 -14.02 -181.27 -31.67
C VAL A 355 -15.35 -181.70 -30.99
N SER A 356 -16.49 -181.08 -31.31
CA SER A 356 -17.78 -181.31 -30.61
C SER A 356 -18.90 -181.84 -31.53
N ARG A 357 -18.65 -182.95 -32.25
CA ARG A 357 -19.70 -183.70 -32.96
C ARG A 357 -20.24 -184.87 -32.12
N SER A 358 -20.81 -184.58 -30.96
CA SER A 358 -21.54 -185.57 -30.14
C SER A 358 -22.62 -184.95 -29.23
N THR A 359 -23.88 -185.27 -29.56
CA THR A 359 -25.12 -185.22 -28.74
C THR A 359 -25.72 -183.87 -28.29
N PRO A 360 -27.07 -183.77 -28.11
CA PRO A 360 -27.79 -182.50 -27.94
C PRO A 360 -28.62 -182.36 -26.63
N GLY A 361 -29.13 -181.14 -26.37
CA GLY A 361 -30.09 -180.79 -25.30
C GLY A 361 -29.46 -180.20 -24.03
N GLY A 362 -30.13 -179.40 -23.19
CA GLY A 362 -31.50 -178.84 -23.24
C GLY A 362 -32.01 -178.44 -21.83
N SER A 363 -32.86 -177.39 -21.72
CA SER A 363 -33.48 -176.87 -20.47
C SER A 363 -32.54 -176.14 -19.48
N GLY A 364 -32.95 -175.13 -18.67
CA GLY A 364 -34.22 -174.39 -18.61
C GLY A 364 -34.39 -173.59 -17.29
N GLY A 365 -35.01 -172.39 -17.35
CA GLY A 365 -35.35 -171.54 -16.19
C GLY A 365 -34.21 -170.69 -15.60
N GLY A 366 -34.42 -169.52 -14.99
CA GLY A 366 -35.65 -168.73 -14.79
C GLY A 366 -35.53 -167.82 -13.54
N SER A 367 -36.18 -166.65 -13.52
CA SER A 367 -36.33 -165.74 -12.36
C SER A 367 -35.07 -165.01 -11.84
N ALA A 368 -35.13 -163.82 -11.21
CA ALA A 368 -36.20 -162.82 -11.11
C ALA A 368 -35.65 -161.43 -10.65
N LYS A 369 -36.50 -160.41 -10.76
CA LYS A 369 -36.34 -159.02 -10.27
C LYS A 369 -36.05 -158.92 -8.77
N LYS A 370 -35.29 -157.87 -8.39
CA LYS A 370 -35.41 -157.00 -7.18
C LYS A 370 -34.58 -155.73 -7.49
N LYS A 371 -34.98 -154.45 -7.34
CA LYS A 371 -35.92 -153.72 -6.44
C LYS A 371 -35.62 -154.03 -4.96
N HIS A 372 -35.21 -153.09 -4.10
CA HIS A 372 -35.86 -151.80 -3.75
C HIS A 372 -34.84 -150.90 -2.97
N LYS A 373 -34.89 -149.54 -2.98
CA LYS A 373 -35.62 -148.59 -2.06
C LYS A 373 -35.16 -148.73 -0.58
N SER A 374 -34.88 -147.70 0.23
CA SER A 374 -35.54 -146.40 0.55
C SER A 374 -34.50 -145.31 0.95
N ARG A 375 -34.73 -143.97 1.00
CA ARG A 375 -35.75 -143.07 1.63
C ARG A 375 -35.70 -143.12 3.18
N VAL A 376 -35.43 -142.04 3.94
CA VAL A 376 -36.31 -140.97 4.52
C VAL A 376 -35.38 -140.05 5.37
N ALA A 377 -35.31 -138.70 5.21
CA ALA A 377 -36.05 -137.55 5.81
C ALA A 377 -35.62 -137.07 7.25
N GLY A 378 -35.90 -135.80 7.57
CA GLY A 378 -35.45 -135.04 8.79
C GLY A 378 -34.26 -134.11 8.45
N ASP A 379 -34.23 -132.78 8.57
CA ASP A 379 -35.00 -131.71 9.24
C ASP A 379 -34.41 -131.20 10.59
N GLU A 380 -34.56 -129.89 10.81
CA GLU A 380 -34.29 -129.03 12.00
C GLU A 380 -32.86 -128.68 12.51
N GLU A 381 -32.77 -127.38 12.86
CA GLU A 381 -32.14 -126.74 14.04
C GLU A 381 -30.65 -126.26 14.19
N GLU A 382 -30.62 -125.04 14.75
CA GLU A 382 -29.74 -124.45 15.79
C GLU A 382 -28.21 -124.18 15.66
N THR A 383 -27.92 -122.88 15.61
CA THR A 383 -27.03 -122.09 16.52
C THR A 383 -25.51 -121.94 16.28
N PRO A 384 -24.94 -120.76 16.66
CA PRO A 384 -23.50 -120.47 16.72
C PRO A 384 -22.93 -120.78 18.12
N PRO A 385 -21.64 -120.48 18.44
CA PRO A 385 -21.36 -119.17 19.08
C PRO A 385 -19.92 -118.57 18.90
N VAL A 386 -19.80 -117.26 19.19
CA VAL A 386 -18.83 -116.57 20.11
C VAL A 386 -17.33 -116.93 20.00
N ALA A 387 -16.43 -116.02 19.60
CA ALA A 387 -15.73 -114.96 20.37
C ALA A 387 -14.71 -115.48 21.41
N ASP A 388 -13.53 -114.86 21.58
CA ASP A 388 -13.12 -113.97 22.69
C ASP A 388 -11.55 -113.91 22.67
N PHE A 389 -10.77 -113.02 23.30
CA PHE A 389 -10.90 -111.81 24.14
C PHE A 389 -9.59 -111.00 23.90
N GLU A 390 -9.53 -109.66 23.80
CA GLU A 390 -9.71 -108.60 24.81
C GLU A 390 -8.62 -108.53 25.91
N GLU A 391 -7.94 -107.37 26.02
CA GLU A 391 -7.71 -106.71 27.33
C GLU A 391 -7.54 -105.18 27.18
N ASN A 392 -8.50 -104.43 27.74
CA ASN A 392 -8.34 -103.38 28.77
C ASN A 392 -7.37 -102.18 28.57
N LYS A 393 -7.64 -100.93 28.98
CA LYS A 393 -8.79 -100.17 29.57
C LYS A 393 -8.44 -98.66 29.39
N LYS A 394 -9.22 -97.59 29.64
CA LYS A 394 -10.46 -97.33 30.41
C LYS A 394 -11.23 -96.09 29.84
N PHE A 395 -12.12 -95.50 30.64
CA PHE A 395 -13.04 -94.35 30.40
C PHE A 395 -12.63 -93.09 31.23
N PRO A 396 -13.29 -91.89 31.21
CA PRO A 396 -14.71 -91.61 30.86
C PRO A 396 -15.12 -90.31 30.10
N LYS A 397 -16.43 -90.29 29.75
CA LYS A 397 -17.35 -89.20 29.29
C LYS A 397 -18.00 -88.47 30.52
N PRO A 398 -19.04 -87.55 30.49
CA PRO A 398 -20.08 -87.21 29.45
C PRO A 398 -20.42 -85.69 29.24
N GLU A 399 -20.92 -85.24 28.08
CA GLU A 399 -22.31 -84.97 27.57
C GLU A 399 -23.00 -83.60 27.86
N ARG A 400 -23.64 -83.06 26.79
CA ARG A 400 -24.95 -82.32 26.61
C ARG A 400 -25.47 -81.39 27.74
N THR A 401 -26.05 -80.20 27.49
CA THR A 401 -27.28 -79.82 26.73
C THR A 401 -27.25 -78.31 26.30
N SER A 402 -27.89 -77.83 25.22
CA SER A 402 -29.31 -77.45 24.93
C SER A 402 -29.90 -76.17 25.57
N THR A 403 -30.42 -75.27 24.70
CA THR A 403 -31.60 -74.37 24.81
C THR A 403 -31.70 -73.17 25.79
N ASP A 404 -31.74 -71.96 25.19
CA ASP A 404 -32.89 -71.00 25.15
C ASP A 404 -33.20 -69.99 26.29
N SER A 405 -33.89 -68.89 25.90
CA SER A 405 -34.56 -67.80 26.66
C SER A 405 -33.65 -66.78 27.41
N PHE A 406 -33.72 -65.43 27.32
CA PHE A 406 -34.74 -64.36 27.15
C PHE A 406 -35.24 -63.70 28.48
N TYR A 407 -35.37 -62.35 28.45
CA TYR A 407 -35.89 -61.39 29.47
C TYR A 407 -35.13 -61.04 30.78
N SER A 408 -34.58 -59.81 30.82
CA SER A 408 -34.86 -58.70 31.78
C SER A 408 -33.76 -57.61 31.66
N GLY A 409 -33.97 -56.29 31.78
CA GLY A 409 -35.19 -55.50 32.02
C GLY A 409 -34.96 -54.39 33.07
N ASN A 410 -35.05 -53.10 32.66
CA ASN A 410 -35.09 -51.86 33.47
C ASN A 410 -33.81 -51.50 34.31
N ASN A 411 -33.24 -50.29 34.18
CA ASN A 411 -33.67 -48.91 34.53
C ASN A 411 -33.50 -48.56 36.02
N ASN A 412 -32.53 -47.69 36.35
CA ASN A 412 -32.76 -46.26 36.64
C ASN A 412 -31.44 -45.49 36.88
N ASP A 413 -31.52 -44.15 36.83
CA ASP A 413 -30.76 -43.09 37.53
C ASP A 413 -29.40 -43.44 38.20
N GLU A 414 -28.35 -42.62 38.12
CA GLU A 414 -28.37 -41.20 38.53
C GLU A 414 -27.45 -40.26 37.74
N ASN A 415 -27.92 -39.01 37.70
CA ASN A 415 -27.24 -37.78 37.32
C ASN A 415 -26.05 -37.41 38.24
N ASN A 416 -24.83 -37.22 37.70
CA ASN A 416 -23.98 -36.08 38.10
C ASN A 416 -22.84 -35.76 37.10
N GLU A 417 -22.60 -34.47 36.88
CA GLU A 417 -21.45 -33.97 36.12
C GLU A 417 -20.14 -34.07 36.94
N LYS A 418 -19.03 -34.47 36.29
CA LYS A 418 -17.70 -33.91 36.61
C LYS A 418 -16.65 -34.15 35.52
N THR A 419 -16.46 -33.12 34.69
CA THR A 419 -15.32 -33.04 33.76
C THR A 419 -13.99 -32.94 34.51
N PHE A 420 -13.06 -33.87 34.28
CA PHE A 420 -11.66 -33.68 34.66
C PHE A 420 -10.94 -32.75 33.66
N LYS A 421 -10.97 -31.44 33.94
CA LYS A 421 -9.96 -30.49 33.47
C LYS A 421 -8.96 -30.23 34.59
N ARG A 422 -7.66 -30.42 34.36
CA ARG A 422 -6.61 -29.89 35.24
C ARG A 422 -5.88 -28.73 34.55
N LYS A 423 -5.80 -27.60 35.28
CA LYS A 423 -5.13 -26.35 34.89
C LYS A 423 -3.70 -26.33 35.46
N ALA A 424 -2.90 -25.39 34.94
CA ALA A 424 -1.60 -24.99 35.49
C ALA A 424 -1.70 -24.41 36.92
N PRO A 425 -0.55 -24.11 37.54
CA PRO A 425 -0.49 -22.85 38.30
C PRO A 425 0.82 -22.05 38.18
N ALA A 426 0.69 -20.80 38.61
CA ALA A 426 1.72 -19.94 39.18
C ALA A 426 1.02 -19.13 40.32
N SER A 427 1.66 -18.44 41.26
CA SER A 427 3.04 -17.89 41.31
C SER A 427 3.54 -17.78 42.77
N ALA A 428 4.72 -17.18 42.93
CA ALA A 428 5.12 -16.32 44.07
C ALA A 428 5.74 -16.94 45.33
N ALA A 429 7.03 -16.63 45.53
CA ALA A 429 7.58 -16.07 46.79
C ALA A 429 8.95 -15.38 46.54
N THR A 430 9.14 -14.19 47.11
CA THR A 430 10.39 -13.38 47.23
C THR A 430 10.74 -13.26 48.74
N PRO A 431 11.90 -12.75 49.26
CA PRO A 431 12.82 -11.68 48.78
C PRO A 431 14.34 -12.09 48.85
N ASN A 432 15.39 -11.27 48.63
CA ASN A 432 15.63 -9.88 49.05
C ASN A 432 16.92 -9.23 48.42
N LYS A 433 17.02 -7.89 48.56
CA LYS A 433 18.19 -6.97 48.45
C LYS A 433 18.77 -6.48 47.09
N LYS A 434 18.69 -5.14 47.00
CA LYS A 434 19.35 -4.07 46.19
C LYS A 434 20.90 -4.06 46.28
N PRO A 435 21.68 -3.26 45.49
CA PRO A 435 21.33 -1.92 44.98
C PRO A 435 21.78 -1.48 43.56
N SER A 436 21.30 -0.29 43.20
CA SER A 436 21.74 0.59 42.08
C SER A 436 22.69 1.67 42.65
N PRO A 437 23.47 2.42 41.84
CA PRO A 437 22.96 3.72 41.34
C PRO A 437 23.39 4.14 39.91
N GLU A 438 22.47 4.80 39.18
CA GLU A 438 22.60 6.15 38.57
C GLU A 438 23.69 6.47 37.48
N LYS A 439 23.56 7.42 36.53
CA LYS A 439 22.48 8.30 36.00
C LYS A 439 23.00 9.02 34.71
N LYS A 440 22.12 9.37 33.75
CA LYS A 440 22.15 10.62 32.91
C LYS A 440 23.34 10.81 31.91
N SER A 441 23.37 11.73 30.93
CA SER A 441 22.36 12.58 30.22
C SER A 441 22.99 13.42 29.08
N SER A 442 22.35 13.48 27.90
CA SER A 442 22.24 14.65 26.96
C SER A 442 23.45 15.29 26.21
N GLN A 443 23.15 15.67 24.96
CA GLN A 443 23.60 16.87 24.19
C GLN A 443 25.04 17.09 23.65
N ARG A 444 25.12 17.07 22.30
CA ARG A 444 25.66 18.08 21.32
C ARG A 444 26.82 19.04 21.69
N LYS A 445 27.61 19.31 20.62
CA LYS A 445 28.57 20.44 20.36
C LYS A 445 29.94 20.33 21.09
N VAL A 446 31.05 20.92 20.62
CA VAL A 446 31.62 21.29 19.28
C VAL A 446 33.02 21.90 19.53
N VAL A 447 33.94 21.85 18.54
CA VAL A 447 35.16 22.70 18.40
C VAL A 447 36.44 22.33 19.20
N LEU A 448 37.58 22.29 18.45
CA LEU A 448 39.01 22.67 18.68
C LEU A 448 39.69 22.30 20.04
N GLU A 449 41.01 22.21 20.17
CA GLU A 449 42.16 22.59 19.32
C GLU A 449 43.41 21.75 19.67
N ASP A 450 44.51 22.05 18.98
CA ASP A 450 45.93 21.65 19.07
C ASP A 450 46.54 21.57 20.50
N ASP A 451 47.80 21.20 20.78
CA ASP A 451 49.03 20.93 20.00
C ASP A 451 49.99 20.08 20.88
N ASP A 452 51.03 19.43 20.32
CA ASP A 452 52.43 19.63 20.76
C ASP A 452 53.47 18.82 19.95
N SER A 453 54.40 19.56 19.34
CA SER A 453 55.86 19.32 19.23
C SER A 453 56.47 18.22 18.35
N SER A 454 57.30 18.75 17.42
CA SER A 454 58.71 18.37 17.15
C SER A 454 58.99 17.16 16.24
N SER A 455 59.74 17.17 15.13
CA SER A 455 60.47 18.13 14.26
C SER A 455 61.89 17.60 13.95
N GLU A 456 62.27 17.64 12.66
CA GLU A 456 63.66 17.52 12.12
C GLU A 456 64.34 16.11 12.27
N ASP A 457 65.29 15.64 11.44
CA ASP A 457 66.05 16.23 10.31
C ASP A 457 66.58 15.12 9.33
N ALA A 458 67.24 15.54 8.25
CA ALA A 458 68.24 14.84 7.41
C ALA A 458 67.80 14.03 6.14
N THR A 459 68.23 14.56 4.99
CA THR A 459 68.31 13.97 3.62
C THR A 459 69.79 13.57 3.33
N PRO A 460 70.26 12.93 2.20
CA PRO A 460 69.88 13.16 0.78
C PRO A 460 70.04 11.99 -0.25
N GLU A 461 69.97 12.36 -1.55
CA GLU A 461 70.18 11.61 -2.81
C GLU A 461 69.07 10.61 -3.24
N LYS A 462 68.33 10.73 -4.36
CA LYS A 462 68.38 11.43 -5.68
C LYS A 462 68.88 10.59 -6.89
N PHE A 463 67.94 9.93 -7.59
CA PHE A 463 67.74 10.06 -9.05
C PHE A 463 66.37 9.44 -9.44
N GLU A 464 65.30 10.22 -9.54
CA GLU A 464 64.77 10.80 -10.80
C GLU A 464 64.41 9.77 -11.90
N SER A 465 63.10 9.56 -12.08
CA SER A 465 62.48 9.18 -13.35
C SER A 465 61.24 10.06 -13.54
N LYS A 466 61.39 10.99 -14.48
CA LYS A 466 60.66 12.27 -14.59
C LYS A 466 59.32 12.11 -15.32
N ASN A 467 58.22 12.52 -14.69
CA ASN A 467 57.04 13.02 -15.41
C ASN A 467 56.12 13.87 -14.51
N GLU A 468 56.62 14.99 -14.01
CA GLU A 468 55.79 16.03 -13.37
C GLU A 468 55.25 16.98 -14.42
N ASN A 469 53.92 17.00 -14.60
CA ASN A 469 53.24 18.07 -15.33
C ASN A 469 52.99 19.21 -14.35
N VAL A 470 53.94 20.17 -14.29
CA VAL A 470 53.81 21.37 -13.47
C VAL A 470 52.74 22.27 -14.09
N GLU A 471 51.51 22.20 -13.58
CA GLU A 471 50.50 23.23 -13.83
C GLU A 471 51.00 24.56 -13.29
N THR A 472 51.25 25.50 -14.18
CA THR A 472 51.74 26.84 -13.87
C THR A 472 50.66 27.68 -13.17
N GLU A 473 51.02 28.81 -12.56
CA GLU A 473 50.00 29.79 -12.13
C GLU A 473 49.19 30.28 -13.34
N GLU A 474 49.79 30.36 -14.54
CA GLU A 474 49.09 30.72 -15.78
C GLU A 474 48.02 29.68 -16.17
N ASP A 475 48.25 28.39 -15.93
CA ASP A 475 47.24 27.34 -16.13
C ASP A 475 46.09 27.44 -15.11
N ARG A 476 46.38 27.81 -13.86
CA ARG A 476 45.35 28.06 -12.82
C ARG A 476 44.57 29.34 -13.10
N GLU A 477 45.23 30.38 -13.59
CA GLU A 477 44.63 31.62 -14.07
C GLU A 477 43.72 31.34 -15.28
N ALA A 478 44.21 30.58 -16.26
CA ALA A 478 43.43 30.15 -17.42
C ALA A 478 42.22 29.32 -17.02
N ALA A 479 42.37 28.36 -16.10
CA ALA A 479 41.26 27.58 -15.56
C ALA A 479 40.23 28.45 -14.82
N ARG A 480 40.66 29.47 -14.07
CA ARG A 480 39.78 30.47 -13.43
C ARG A 480 39.02 31.30 -14.48
N VAL A 481 39.70 31.79 -15.52
CA VAL A 481 39.10 32.58 -16.61
C VAL A 481 38.14 31.74 -17.48
N VAL A 482 38.43 30.45 -17.70
CA VAL A 482 37.51 29.52 -18.36
C VAL A 482 36.29 29.28 -17.48
N ALA A 483 36.46 28.99 -16.19
CA ALA A 483 35.35 28.80 -15.25
C ALA A 483 34.48 30.05 -15.10
N GLU A 484 35.07 31.26 -15.12
CA GLU A 484 34.32 32.52 -15.11
C GLU A 484 33.55 32.75 -16.42
N ASN A 485 34.15 32.46 -17.58
CA ASN A 485 33.45 32.52 -18.85
C ASN A 485 32.32 31.48 -18.95
N GLU A 486 32.52 30.26 -18.47
CA GLU A 486 31.47 29.24 -18.37
C GLU A 486 30.35 29.67 -17.42
N ALA A 487 30.67 30.26 -16.25
CA ALA A 487 29.69 30.82 -15.34
C ALA A 487 28.91 31.99 -15.99
N ARG A 488 29.57 32.84 -16.77
CA ARG A 488 28.93 33.94 -17.52
C ARG A 488 28.01 33.42 -18.63
N VAL A 489 28.44 32.40 -19.38
CA VAL A 489 27.62 31.72 -20.41
C VAL A 489 26.43 31.00 -19.78
N LYS A 490 26.64 30.31 -18.65
CA LYS A 490 25.57 29.65 -17.88
C LYS A 490 24.55 30.67 -17.38
N LYS A 491 24.98 31.79 -16.80
CA LYS A 491 24.10 32.88 -16.35
C LYS A 491 23.34 33.54 -17.50
N MET A 492 23.97 33.69 -18.67
CA MET A 492 23.28 34.14 -19.90
C MET A 492 22.21 33.14 -20.35
N ARG A 493 22.53 31.84 -20.36
CA ARG A 493 21.60 30.76 -20.72
C ARG A 493 20.44 30.62 -19.73
N GLU A 494 20.69 30.80 -18.43
CA GLU A 494 19.67 30.84 -17.39
C GLU A 494 18.76 32.06 -17.54
N ALA A 495 19.32 33.25 -17.80
CA ALA A 495 18.55 34.47 -18.06
C ALA A 495 17.80 34.44 -19.41
N GLU A 496 18.24 33.62 -20.38
CA GLU A 496 17.54 33.36 -21.63
C GLU A 496 16.40 32.35 -21.43
N LEU A 497 16.61 31.28 -20.67
CA LEU A 497 15.56 30.35 -20.26
C LEU A 497 14.49 31.03 -19.38
N GLU A 498 14.88 31.97 -18.52
CA GLU A 498 13.94 32.77 -17.74
C GLU A 498 13.18 33.78 -18.62
N ARG A 499 13.84 34.38 -19.62
CA ARG A 499 13.14 35.16 -20.66
C ARG A 499 12.15 34.32 -21.44
N GLN A 500 12.51 33.11 -21.89
CA GLN A 500 11.61 32.19 -22.57
C GLN A 500 10.44 31.75 -21.66
N ARG A 501 10.66 31.57 -20.36
CA ARG A 501 9.57 31.30 -19.40
C ARG A 501 8.62 32.49 -19.26
N MET A 502 9.15 33.71 -19.08
CA MET A 502 8.36 34.93 -18.98
C MET A 502 7.63 35.28 -20.29
N GLU A 503 8.23 34.96 -21.44
CA GLU A 503 7.63 35.13 -22.76
C GLU A 503 6.53 34.09 -23.00
N LYS A 504 6.78 32.82 -22.67
CA LYS A 504 5.77 31.75 -22.71
C LYS A 504 4.62 32.01 -21.75
N GLU A 505 4.87 32.52 -20.55
CA GLU A 505 3.84 32.94 -19.60
C GLU A 505 3.03 34.13 -20.12
N ARG A 506 3.67 35.11 -20.78
CA ARG A 506 2.97 36.21 -21.46
C ARG A 506 2.16 35.73 -22.67
N GLU A 507 2.67 34.78 -23.45
CA GLU A 507 1.96 34.18 -24.57
C GLU A 507 0.77 33.34 -24.08
N GLU A 508 0.95 32.56 -23.02
CA GLU A 508 -0.10 31.77 -22.37
C GLU A 508 -1.16 32.67 -21.72
N ALA A 509 -0.77 33.76 -21.07
CA ALA A 509 -1.69 34.78 -20.57
C ALA A 509 -2.42 35.52 -21.71
N ALA A 510 -1.75 35.80 -22.84
CA ALA A 510 -2.38 36.37 -24.03
C ALA A 510 -3.34 35.38 -24.71
N LYS A 511 -2.99 34.09 -24.73
CA LYS A 511 -3.82 32.98 -25.23
C LYS A 511 -5.04 32.76 -24.33
N ALA A 512 -4.87 32.76 -23.01
CA ALA A 512 -5.96 32.71 -22.03
C ALA A 512 -6.88 33.94 -22.14
N LYS A 513 -6.32 35.14 -22.38
CA LYS A 513 -7.10 36.36 -22.63
C LYS A 513 -7.85 36.30 -23.96
N ARG A 514 -7.25 35.73 -25.02
CA ARG A 514 -7.92 35.45 -26.31
C ARG A 514 -9.03 34.40 -26.19
N VAL A 515 -8.83 33.34 -25.40
CA VAL A 515 -9.85 32.32 -25.12
C VAL A 515 -11.00 32.91 -24.32
N ARG A 516 -10.74 33.68 -23.25
CA ARG A 516 -11.79 34.43 -22.53
C ARG A 516 -12.52 35.45 -23.41
N ALA A 517 -11.84 36.10 -24.35
CA ALA A 517 -12.46 37.04 -25.29
C ALA A 517 -13.27 36.35 -26.41
N ARG A 518 -13.05 35.05 -26.65
CA ARG A 518 -13.78 34.23 -27.63
C ARG A 518 -14.72 33.20 -27.00
N ALA A 519 -14.88 33.21 -25.67
CA ALA A 519 -15.80 32.34 -24.97
C ALA A 519 -17.24 32.65 -25.41
N PRO A 520 -17.98 31.68 -26.00
CA PRO A 520 -19.33 31.91 -26.48
C PRO A 520 -20.28 31.98 -25.29
N LYS A 521 -20.81 33.16 -24.99
CA LYS A 521 -21.67 33.40 -23.82
C LYS A 521 -22.91 32.49 -23.82
N GLY A 522 -23.20 31.85 -22.70
CA GLY A 522 -24.43 31.06 -22.48
C GLY A 522 -24.22 29.55 -22.60
N ASP A 523 -25.22 28.81 -23.09
CA ASP A 523 -25.22 27.34 -23.10
C ASP A 523 -24.08 26.71 -23.91
N ALA A 524 -23.58 27.43 -24.91
CA ALA A 524 -22.38 27.03 -25.67
C ALA A 524 -21.11 26.98 -24.80
N GLU A 525 -20.94 27.92 -23.85
CA GLU A 525 -19.85 27.89 -22.86
C GLU A 525 -19.98 26.64 -21.98
N ARG A 526 -21.21 26.35 -21.54
CA ARG A 526 -21.55 25.21 -20.69
C ARG A 526 -21.26 23.88 -21.40
N HIS A 527 -21.58 23.79 -22.69
CA HIS A 527 -21.26 22.63 -23.52
C HIS A 527 -19.76 22.47 -23.76
N PHE A 528 -19.01 23.58 -23.97
CA PHE A 528 -17.57 23.54 -24.16
C PHE A 528 -16.82 23.15 -22.88
N LEU A 529 -17.21 23.70 -21.72
CA LEU A 529 -16.68 23.28 -20.42
C LEU A 529 -17.04 21.84 -20.08
N LYS A 530 -18.27 21.39 -20.41
CA LYS A 530 -18.67 19.99 -20.21
C LYS A 530 -17.80 19.05 -21.04
N LYS A 531 -17.66 19.32 -22.35
CA LYS A 531 -16.83 18.52 -23.27
C LYS A 531 -15.36 18.50 -22.84
N SER A 532 -14.78 19.65 -22.47
CA SER A 532 -13.41 19.71 -21.97
C SER A 532 -13.23 18.97 -20.64
N LYS A 533 -14.24 18.97 -19.76
CA LYS A 533 -14.22 18.23 -18.50
C LYS A 533 -14.37 16.71 -18.70
N GLU A 534 -15.16 16.29 -19.69
CA GLU A 534 -15.25 14.90 -20.15
C GLU A 534 -13.93 14.44 -20.78
N GLU A 535 -13.32 15.24 -21.66
CA GLU A 535 -12.01 14.95 -22.27
C GLU A 535 -10.88 14.81 -21.22
N ILE A 536 -10.84 15.67 -20.20
CA ILE A 536 -9.92 15.56 -19.05
C ILE A 536 -10.25 14.34 -18.15
N GLN A 537 -11.50 13.88 -18.12
CA GLN A 537 -11.86 12.66 -17.41
C GLN A 537 -11.43 11.41 -18.18
N ASP A 538 -11.62 11.39 -19.50
CA ASP A 538 -11.21 10.31 -20.39
C ASP A 538 -9.68 10.17 -20.44
N GLU A 539 -8.94 11.27 -20.54
CA GLU A 539 -7.47 11.27 -20.45
C GLU A 539 -7.00 10.67 -19.10
N LYS A 540 -7.63 11.06 -17.98
CA LYS A 540 -7.36 10.48 -16.66
C LYS A 540 -7.76 9.02 -16.52
N LEU A 541 -8.76 8.54 -17.28
CA LEU A 541 -9.14 7.13 -17.32
C LEU A 541 -8.12 6.34 -18.14
N GLN A 542 -7.68 6.85 -19.29
CA GLN A 542 -6.62 6.26 -20.11
C GLN A 542 -5.29 6.20 -19.36
N ASP A 543 -4.91 7.23 -18.61
CA ASP A 543 -3.71 7.23 -17.77
C ASP A 543 -3.80 6.17 -16.66
N LYS A 544 -4.96 6.05 -15.99
CA LYS A 544 -5.21 4.99 -15.00
C LYS A 544 -5.17 3.59 -15.62
N GLU A 545 -5.70 3.43 -16.82
CA GLU A 545 -5.66 2.16 -17.55
C GLU A 545 -4.23 1.81 -17.98
N HIS A 546 -3.48 2.76 -18.53
CA HIS A 546 -2.08 2.59 -18.89
C HIS A 546 -1.23 2.27 -17.65
N GLN A 547 -1.47 2.93 -16.52
CA GLN A 547 -0.82 2.62 -15.24
C GLN A 547 -1.18 1.21 -14.76
N ARG A 548 -2.47 0.80 -14.85
CA ARG A 548 -2.91 -0.58 -14.55
C ARG A 548 -2.25 -1.61 -15.46
N ARG A 549 -2.20 -1.38 -16.77
CA ARG A 549 -1.54 -2.27 -17.76
C ARG A 549 -0.04 -2.39 -17.46
N ARG A 550 0.64 -1.29 -17.11
CA ARG A 550 2.06 -1.32 -16.66
C ARG A 550 2.23 -2.12 -15.36
N GLN A 551 1.32 -1.98 -14.39
CA GLN A 551 1.33 -2.75 -13.15
C GLN A 551 1.08 -4.25 -13.39
N GLN A 552 0.14 -4.60 -14.27
CA GLN A 552 -0.13 -5.99 -14.68
C GLN A 552 1.09 -6.63 -15.36
N LEU A 553 1.69 -5.95 -16.34
CA LEU A 553 2.91 -6.43 -17.01
C LEU A 553 4.09 -6.60 -16.03
N ALA A 554 4.23 -5.70 -15.04
CA ALA A 554 5.23 -5.84 -13.98
C ALA A 554 4.92 -7.00 -13.02
N ALA A 555 3.64 -7.24 -12.70
CA ALA A 555 3.20 -8.36 -11.86
C ALA A 555 3.38 -9.71 -12.56
N GLU A 556 3.02 -9.81 -13.85
CA GLU A 556 3.29 -10.97 -14.68
C GLU A 556 4.78 -11.24 -14.83
N SER A 557 5.59 -10.21 -15.09
CA SER A 557 7.05 -10.36 -15.15
C SER A 557 7.61 -10.84 -13.81
N LYS A 558 7.07 -10.36 -12.69
CA LYS A 558 7.40 -10.86 -11.34
C LYS A 558 7.00 -12.32 -11.16
N GLN A 559 5.80 -12.73 -11.54
CA GLN A 559 5.33 -14.12 -11.44
C GLN A 559 6.17 -15.06 -12.33
N LYS A 560 6.38 -14.68 -13.60
CA LYS A 560 7.27 -15.38 -14.54
C LYS A 560 8.67 -15.53 -13.96
N SER A 561 9.24 -14.46 -13.39
CA SER A 561 10.57 -14.50 -12.74
C SER A 561 10.64 -15.52 -11.59
N ILE A 562 9.60 -15.60 -10.75
CA ILE A 562 9.56 -16.53 -9.60
C ILE A 562 9.49 -18.00 -10.06
N MET A 563 8.86 -18.28 -11.21
CA MET A 563 8.69 -19.67 -11.69
C MET A 563 10.02 -20.38 -11.99
N TYR A 564 11.01 -19.64 -12.51
CA TYR A 564 12.30 -20.19 -12.94
C TYR A 564 13.49 -19.82 -12.02
N THR A 565 13.22 -19.20 -10.86
CA THR A 565 14.23 -18.89 -9.82
C THR A 565 13.90 -19.52 -8.47
N LYS A 566 13.25 -20.68 -8.45
CA LYS A 566 12.95 -21.40 -7.20
C LYS A 566 14.26 -21.90 -6.61
N ALA A 567 14.62 -21.43 -5.41
CA ALA A 567 15.89 -21.75 -4.77
C ALA A 567 15.92 -23.20 -4.23
N THR A 568 16.02 -24.17 -5.15
CA THR A 568 15.90 -25.61 -4.88
C THR A 568 17.21 -26.38 -5.04
N ALA A 569 18.27 -25.74 -5.54
CA ALA A 569 19.55 -26.40 -5.79
C ALA A 569 20.39 -26.50 -4.51
N LYS A 570 21.11 -27.61 -4.35
CA LYS A 570 22.12 -27.77 -3.30
C LYS A 570 23.42 -27.07 -3.71
N ARG A 571 24.28 -26.77 -2.73
CA ARG A 571 25.53 -26.02 -2.95
C ARG A 571 26.48 -26.69 -3.97
N TRP A 572 26.55 -28.02 -3.97
CA TRP A 572 27.41 -28.79 -4.88
C TRP A 572 26.84 -28.91 -6.30
N GLU A 573 25.51 -28.98 -6.45
CA GLU A 573 24.83 -29.10 -7.76
C GLU A 573 25.15 -27.91 -8.68
N TYR A 574 25.35 -26.71 -8.12
CA TYR A 574 25.82 -25.54 -8.87
C TYR A 574 27.26 -25.70 -9.41
N GLU A 575 28.19 -26.17 -8.57
CA GLU A 575 29.60 -26.27 -8.95
C GLU A 575 29.85 -27.44 -9.91
N GLU A 576 29.11 -28.54 -9.76
CA GLU A 576 29.10 -29.66 -10.71
C GLU A 576 28.54 -29.24 -12.08
N HIS A 577 27.39 -28.56 -12.11
CA HIS A 577 26.80 -28.02 -13.34
C HIS A 577 27.74 -27.03 -14.04
N ARG A 578 28.40 -26.16 -13.27
CA ARG A 578 29.43 -25.25 -13.77
C ARG A 578 30.65 -25.99 -14.32
N LYS A 579 31.13 -27.03 -13.65
CA LYS A 579 32.26 -27.85 -14.11
C LYS A 579 31.92 -28.60 -15.39
N ALA A 580 30.69 -29.13 -15.50
CA ALA A 580 30.20 -29.76 -16.72
C ALA A 580 30.08 -28.74 -17.89
N LEU A 581 29.59 -27.51 -17.62
CA LEU A 581 29.56 -26.43 -18.60
C LEU A 581 30.95 -26.01 -19.10
N GLU A 582 31.94 -25.97 -18.21
CA GLU A 582 33.32 -25.63 -18.57
C GLU A 582 33.97 -26.76 -19.37
N SER A 583 33.75 -28.02 -18.99
CA SER A 583 34.27 -29.21 -19.70
C SER A 583 33.73 -29.36 -21.13
N MET A 584 32.60 -28.75 -21.48
CA MET A 584 32.14 -28.70 -22.89
C MET A 584 33.06 -27.87 -23.79
N LYS A 585 33.90 -26.99 -23.24
CA LYS A 585 34.85 -26.20 -24.04
C LYS A 585 35.92 -27.07 -24.70
N ASP A 586 36.18 -28.24 -24.14
CA ASP A 586 37.18 -29.19 -24.65
C ASP A 586 36.57 -30.24 -25.60
N ALA A 587 35.29 -30.10 -25.95
CA ALA A 587 34.61 -31.00 -26.89
C ALA A 587 35.09 -30.80 -28.34
N ASN A 588 35.21 -31.92 -29.07
CA ASN A 588 35.55 -31.93 -30.49
C ASN A 588 34.46 -31.26 -31.37
N GLU A 589 34.87 -30.78 -32.54
CA GLU A 589 33.99 -30.22 -33.57
C GLU A 589 32.86 -31.19 -33.95
N ASN A 590 31.66 -30.66 -34.20
CA ASN A 590 30.43 -31.41 -34.49
C ASN A 590 30.04 -32.55 -33.51
N SER A 591 30.66 -32.63 -32.33
CA SER A 591 30.44 -33.72 -31.37
C SER A 591 29.26 -33.49 -30.42
N MET A 592 28.93 -32.23 -30.11
CA MET A 592 27.92 -31.91 -29.10
C MET A 592 26.50 -32.02 -29.66
N ARG A 593 25.67 -32.80 -28.96
CA ARG A 593 24.24 -33.03 -29.25
C ARG A 593 23.37 -32.40 -28.18
N TYR A 594 22.07 -32.29 -28.42
CA TYR A 594 21.14 -31.69 -27.45
C TYR A 594 21.20 -32.38 -26.08
N GLY A 595 21.41 -33.71 -26.05
CA GLY A 595 21.51 -34.49 -24.82
C GLY A 595 22.85 -34.43 -24.08
N SER A 596 23.93 -33.97 -24.71
CA SER A 596 25.26 -33.86 -24.06
C SER A 596 25.47 -32.52 -23.34
N ILE A 597 24.56 -31.56 -23.53
CA ILE A 597 24.61 -30.26 -22.89
C ILE A 597 23.98 -30.36 -21.49
N PRO A 598 24.66 -29.95 -20.40
CA PRO A 598 24.08 -29.92 -19.06
C PRO A 598 23.10 -28.75 -18.97
N TRP A 599 21.84 -28.99 -19.34
CA TRP A 599 20.78 -27.99 -19.25
C TRP A 599 20.37 -27.73 -17.79
N PRO A 600 20.19 -26.45 -17.38
CA PRO A 600 19.73 -26.15 -16.03
C PRO A 600 18.23 -26.46 -15.88
N PRO A 601 17.75 -26.80 -14.66
CA PRO A 601 16.34 -27.10 -14.41
C PRO A 601 15.42 -25.92 -14.75
N GLU A 602 14.25 -26.20 -15.33
CA GLU A 602 13.32 -25.15 -15.77
C GLU A 602 12.80 -24.27 -14.62
N SER A 603 12.71 -24.86 -13.44
CA SER A 603 12.29 -24.21 -12.19
C SER A 603 13.39 -23.37 -11.53
N ASN A 604 14.66 -23.57 -11.92
CA ASN A 604 15.82 -22.95 -11.28
C ASN A 604 16.99 -22.79 -12.27
N ILE A 605 16.82 -21.91 -13.26
CA ILE A 605 17.79 -21.76 -14.38
C ILE A 605 19.16 -21.24 -13.93
N PHE A 606 19.26 -20.68 -12.71
CA PHE A 606 20.48 -20.15 -12.10
C PHE A 606 21.08 -21.06 -11.04
N LEU A 607 20.44 -22.20 -10.74
CA LEU A 607 20.81 -23.10 -9.63
C LEU A 607 21.01 -22.34 -8.31
N PHE A 608 20.01 -21.52 -7.97
CA PHE A 608 19.96 -20.84 -6.68
C PHE A 608 19.72 -21.83 -5.55
N ASN A 609 20.42 -21.62 -4.45
CA ASN A 609 20.25 -22.28 -3.16
C ASN A 609 19.51 -21.33 -2.20
N VAL A 610 18.79 -21.87 -1.23
CA VAL A 610 18.13 -21.12 -0.15
C VAL A 610 19.13 -20.24 0.60
N MET A 611 20.35 -20.74 0.77
CA MET A 611 21.45 -20.05 1.46
C MET A 611 22.16 -18.97 0.63
N ASP A 612 21.89 -18.84 -0.68
CA ASP A 612 22.61 -17.89 -1.53
C ASP A 612 22.31 -16.44 -1.11
N ASP A 613 23.35 -15.64 -0.87
CA ASP A 613 23.21 -14.20 -0.61
C ASP A 613 22.95 -13.39 -1.90
N ALA A 614 22.77 -12.07 -1.77
CA ALA A 614 22.51 -11.19 -2.91
C ALA A 614 23.67 -11.14 -3.93
N ASN A 615 24.92 -11.24 -3.46
CA ASN A 615 26.13 -11.18 -4.27
C ASN A 615 26.39 -12.51 -4.98
N GLU A 616 26.20 -13.65 -4.29
CA GLU A 616 26.23 -14.98 -4.89
C GLU A 616 25.16 -15.11 -5.99
N ARG A 617 23.92 -14.64 -5.75
CA ARG A 617 22.89 -14.58 -6.79
C ARG A 617 23.30 -13.71 -7.97
N LYS A 618 23.94 -12.56 -7.72
CA LYS A 618 24.47 -11.65 -8.76
C LYS A 618 25.56 -12.34 -9.60
N MET A 619 26.45 -13.09 -8.94
CA MET A 619 27.48 -13.89 -9.60
C MET A 619 26.86 -14.98 -10.47
N LYS A 620 25.97 -15.80 -9.91
CA LYS A 620 25.29 -16.91 -10.63
C LYS A 620 24.52 -16.42 -11.87
N VAL A 621 23.82 -15.29 -11.79
CA VAL A 621 23.14 -14.68 -12.94
C VAL A 621 24.12 -14.21 -14.01
N ASN A 622 25.22 -13.56 -13.62
CA ASN A 622 26.24 -13.12 -14.56
C ASN A 622 27.01 -14.30 -15.20
N VAL A 623 27.21 -15.40 -14.48
CA VAL A 623 27.76 -16.66 -15.01
C VAL A 623 26.78 -17.29 -16.01
N ALA A 624 25.51 -17.44 -15.65
CA ALA A 624 24.48 -17.94 -16.55
C ALA A 624 24.35 -17.10 -17.84
N LEU A 625 24.47 -15.76 -17.75
CA LEU A 625 24.51 -14.88 -18.92
C LEU A 625 25.81 -14.93 -19.73
N LYS A 626 26.91 -15.47 -19.19
CA LYS A 626 28.13 -15.73 -19.99
C LYS A 626 27.95 -16.98 -20.85
N PHE A 627 27.37 -18.05 -20.29
CA PHE A 627 27.15 -19.30 -21.02
C PHE A 627 25.93 -19.23 -21.94
N TRP A 628 24.76 -18.83 -21.44
CA TRP A 628 23.48 -18.94 -22.15
C TRP A 628 23.08 -17.69 -22.97
N HIS A 629 24.01 -16.81 -23.32
CA HIS A 629 23.72 -15.70 -24.25
C HIS A 629 23.94 -16.18 -25.70
N PRO A 630 23.00 -15.99 -26.66
CA PRO A 630 23.07 -16.64 -27.97
C PRO A 630 24.37 -16.38 -28.73
N ASP A 631 24.86 -15.15 -28.69
CA ASP A 631 26.12 -14.75 -29.31
C ASP A 631 27.35 -15.38 -28.61
N LYS A 632 27.36 -15.44 -27.27
CA LYS A 632 28.49 -16.00 -26.51
C LYS A 632 28.51 -17.53 -26.57
N PHE A 633 27.34 -18.15 -26.56
CA PHE A 633 27.20 -19.59 -26.78
C PHE A 633 27.71 -19.94 -28.19
N ARG A 634 27.32 -19.18 -29.22
CA ARG A 634 27.81 -19.34 -30.59
C ARG A 634 29.33 -19.17 -30.70
N GLN A 635 29.91 -18.16 -30.03
CA GLN A 635 31.35 -17.94 -30.02
C GLN A 635 32.15 -19.05 -29.31
N MET A 636 31.61 -19.67 -28.25
CA MET A 636 32.33 -20.72 -27.49
C MET A 636 32.10 -22.15 -28.02
N PHE A 637 30.94 -22.39 -28.62
CA PHE A 637 30.41 -23.72 -28.89
C PHE A 637 29.84 -23.90 -30.32
N GLY A 638 29.82 -22.85 -31.15
CA GLY A 638 29.16 -22.85 -32.46
C GLY A 638 29.63 -23.98 -33.39
N ASP A 639 30.94 -24.18 -33.48
CA ASP A 639 31.58 -25.18 -34.36
C ASP A 639 31.61 -26.59 -33.75
N LYS A 640 31.22 -26.71 -32.47
CA LYS A 640 31.20 -27.94 -31.69
C LYS A 640 29.82 -28.59 -31.64
N VAL A 641 28.77 -27.84 -31.98
CA VAL A 641 27.38 -28.31 -32.02
C VAL A 641 27.09 -29.03 -33.33
N ALA A 642 26.63 -30.27 -33.26
CA ALA A 642 26.22 -31.06 -34.42
C ALA A 642 25.05 -30.38 -35.16
N GLU A 643 25.17 -30.21 -36.49
CA GLU A 643 24.17 -29.55 -37.35
C GLU A 643 22.73 -30.08 -37.13
N ALA A 644 22.56 -31.38 -36.88
CA ALA A 644 21.26 -32.02 -36.69
C ALA A 644 20.47 -31.53 -35.44
N ASP A 645 21.15 -31.07 -34.39
CA ASP A 645 20.51 -30.54 -33.16
C ASP A 645 20.59 -29.01 -33.06
N LYS A 646 21.28 -28.35 -34.00
CA LYS A 646 21.73 -26.95 -33.91
C LYS A 646 20.60 -25.94 -33.71
N GLU A 647 19.50 -26.06 -34.47
CA GLU A 647 18.32 -25.19 -34.33
C GLU A 647 17.66 -25.34 -32.96
N LYS A 648 17.48 -26.59 -32.50
CA LYS A 648 16.85 -26.93 -31.22
C LYS A 648 17.68 -26.46 -30.02
N ILE A 649 19.00 -26.57 -30.12
CA ILE A 649 19.93 -26.02 -29.11
C ILE A 649 19.83 -24.48 -29.13
N TRP A 650 19.78 -23.83 -30.30
CA TRP A 650 19.69 -22.37 -30.41
C TRP A 650 18.38 -21.81 -29.85
N GLU A 651 17.24 -22.41 -30.17
CA GLU A 651 15.94 -22.04 -29.60
C GLU A 651 15.96 -22.14 -28.06
N ARG A 652 16.55 -23.22 -27.53
CA ARG A 652 16.68 -23.43 -26.09
C ARG A 652 17.60 -22.40 -25.43
N VAL A 653 18.76 -22.10 -26.03
CA VAL A 653 19.68 -21.06 -25.57
C VAL A 653 19.02 -19.67 -25.61
N GLN A 654 18.29 -19.34 -26.67
CA GLN A 654 17.55 -18.09 -26.79
C GLN A 654 16.46 -17.97 -25.70
N SER A 655 15.69 -19.04 -25.46
CA SER A 655 14.70 -19.11 -24.37
C SER A 655 15.33 -18.90 -22.99
N LEU A 656 16.46 -19.55 -22.71
CA LEU A 656 17.21 -19.36 -21.46
C LEU A 656 17.75 -17.94 -21.34
N SER A 657 18.33 -17.38 -22.40
CA SER A 657 18.83 -16.00 -22.41
C SER A 657 17.74 -14.98 -22.10
N THR A 658 16.58 -15.11 -22.74
CA THR A 658 15.43 -14.23 -22.51
C THR A 658 15.01 -14.27 -21.04
N LYS A 659 14.92 -15.46 -20.43
CA LYS A 659 14.62 -15.60 -18.99
C LYS A 659 15.71 -14.99 -18.11
N CYS A 660 16.98 -15.20 -18.46
CA CYS A 660 18.12 -14.61 -17.73
C CYS A 660 18.13 -13.07 -17.76
N ILE A 661 17.87 -12.47 -18.92
CA ILE A 661 17.80 -11.02 -19.10
C ILE A 661 16.57 -10.44 -18.37
N GLN A 662 15.40 -11.08 -18.49
CA GLN A 662 14.19 -10.67 -17.77
C GLN A 662 14.42 -10.63 -16.25
N TYR A 663 15.06 -11.67 -15.68
CA TYR A 663 15.38 -11.69 -14.26
C TYR A 663 16.37 -10.59 -13.86
N LYS A 664 17.46 -10.42 -14.61
CA LYS A 664 18.47 -9.38 -14.33
C LYS A 664 17.84 -7.99 -14.33
N THR A 665 16.99 -7.68 -15.32
CA THR A 665 16.23 -6.42 -15.38
C THR A 665 15.28 -6.27 -14.19
N ALA A 666 14.52 -7.33 -13.85
CA ALA A 666 13.57 -7.30 -12.74
C ALA A 666 14.23 -7.23 -11.36
N ALA A 667 15.44 -7.76 -11.19
CA ALA A 667 16.22 -7.72 -9.96
C ALA A 667 16.93 -6.37 -9.78
N ASN A 668 17.52 -5.82 -10.86
CA ASN A 668 18.03 -4.44 -10.88
C ASN A 668 16.93 -3.43 -10.49
N ALA A 669 15.74 -3.53 -11.09
CA ALA A 669 14.61 -2.65 -10.81
C ALA A 669 14.05 -2.74 -9.38
N ARG A 670 14.44 -3.77 -8.62
CA ARG A 670 14.03 -3.99 -7.22
C ARG A 670 15.15 -3.68 -6.22
N GLY A 671 16.35 -3.27 -6.67
CA GLY A 671 17.49 -3.01 -5.79
C GLY A 671 18.06 -4.25 -5.09
N TYR A 672 17.89 -5.45 -5.66
CA TYR A 672 18.48 -6.69 -5.12
C TYR A 672 19.98 -6.85 -5.48
N TYR A 673 20.59 -5.87 -6.14
CA TYR A 673 21.94 -5.90 -6.72
C TYR A 673 22.67 -4.57 -6.61
#